data_AF-A0A5D2LRF0-F1
#
_entry.id   AF-A0A5D2LRF0-F1
#
_cell.length_a   1.000
_cell.length_b   1.000
_cell.length_c   1.000
_cell.angle_alpha   90.00
_cell.angle_beta   90.00
_cell.angle_gamma   90.00
#
_symmetry.space_group_name_H-M   'P 1'
#
loop_
_entity.id
_entity.type
_entity.pdbx_description
1 polymer ?
#
loop_
_entity_poly.entity_id
_entity_poly.type
_entity_poly.pdbx_seq_one_letter_code
_entity_poly.pdbx_strand_id
1 'polypeptide(L)'
;MAIVWPRFMVLKCEARNKYLSYMHESYDCHGYLRFSETLACSPYTKFEVERAKCSEGGLVHIKSCHNNKYCKRVKNVSITGNSNEQYWISAAADKPEEGRSEESCTLFKLIPVDTATNKIRIMHVQSGCYLCLWWVDSPTFNNCVLANYKVLDGNSCDLFTVIDWELLAKPFASPRFMVLKCEARNKYLSLMHESYDCNGYLKFSETLAFSPYTKFEVERAKCSEEDGLVHIKSCHNKKYCKRVKNVSITGNSNEQYWISAAADKPEEGQSEESCTLFKLIPVDTATNKIRIMHVQSGCYLCLWWVDSPTFNNCVLANYRVFDGNSCDLFTVIDWELLANKPFSSPRFIVLKSHQNNKYLGFDHEKGDYKDGYLKFSETRVASPYAKFEVEIAQRGGIDGLVHIRSSQNNKYLVSDETRITATARKPEEDRSKKSCTLFKLISVDDSATDVQIVHVQSRKHLWVIRETPNLFTSEHLDEYSRDMFTIIDWESLVFLPRHVAFKGNNGQYLCLRQIGGHPYLQFSSGDIGDAGVTMEVFMNNDGSIRIKPAGSNKFWRRSPNWIWADSDDTTSNNKDTLFRAFKVNDQTIALRNLGNNNFCKSLSKEGKTNCLNADVSSITKEVQLRVEVPVLERKFYNIKYDLDNCRIYDESKLVIAMNSASNYTRKSESLELKLSYTDTHTRTWKANVSLKVGAKATMKFGLPKIFEGSIELSGEIQTGFEWEDTKTVTSMMDVLHKVVVPPMTKVTVNLTAINGTCDVPFTYMQKDTLYNGNIVISEVQGGTYTGSNYYSLNFQTKEESLSSSV
;
A
#
# COMPACT_ATOMS: atom_id res chain seq x y z
N MET A 1 -15.49 10.68 -23.26
CA MET A 1 -14.66 10.11 -24.34
C MET A 1 -15.37 8.88 -24.88
N ALA A 2 -15.51 8.75 -26.20
CA ALA A 2 -16.01 7.51 -26.79
C ALA A 2 -14.95 6.41 -26.61
N ILE A 3 -15.33 5.28 -26.00
CA ILE A 3 -14.42 4.15 -25.81
C ILE A 3 -14.12 3.54 -27.17
N VAL A 4 -12.83 3.44 -27.50
CA VAL A 4 -12.36 2.83 -28.76
C VAL A 4 -12.01 1.39 -28.47
N TRP A 5 -12.76 0.47 -29.06
CA TRP A 5 -12.48 -0.97 -28.99
C TRP A 5 -11.42 -1.37 -30.01
N PRO A 6 -10.56 -2.36 -29.71
CA PRO A 6 -9.59 -2.88 -30.66
C PRO A 6 -10.31 -3.46 -31.88
N ARG A 7 -9.73 -3.28 -33.07
CA ARG A 7 -10.30 -3.81 -34.32
C ARG A 7 -10.37 -5.32 -34.30
N PHE A 8 -9.34 -5.99 -33.76
CA PHE A 8 -9.34 -7.43 -33.56
C PHE A 8 -9.22 -7.72 -32.07
N MET A 9 -10.18 -8.47 -31.53
CA MET A 9 -10.21 -8.81 -30.11
C MET A 9 -10.25 -10.32 -29.88
N VAL A 10 -9.73 -10.69 -28.72
CA VAL A 10 -9.93 -12.00 -28.09
C VAL A 10 -10.73 -11.76 -26.81
N LEU A 11 -11.72 -12.62 -26.56
CA LEU A 11 -12.55 -12.55 -25.36
C LEU A 11 -12.20 -13.68 -24.41
N LYS A 12 -11.93 -13.35 -23.15
CA LYS A 12 -11.68 -14.32 -22.08
C LYS A 12 -12.82 -14.28 -21.08
N CYS A 13 -13.35 -15.45 -20.69
CA CYS A 13 -14.36 -15.54 -19.64
C CYS A 13 -13.69 -15.67 -18.25
N GLU A 14 -14.08 -14.82 -17.31
CA GLU A 14 -13.51 -14.80 -15.96
C GLU A 14 -13.88 -16.06 -15.14
N ALA A 15 -15.08 -16.61 -15.34
CA ALA A 15 -15.55 -17.77 -14.58
C ALA A 15 -14.77 -19.07 -14.88
N ARG A 16 -14.16 -19.21 -16.07
CA ARG A 16 -13.44 -20.44 -16.48
C ARG A 16 -12.00 -20.23 -16.94
N ASN A 17 -11.53 -18.99 -17.05
CA ASN A 17 -10.19 -18.68 -17.56
C ASN A 17 -9.90 -19.25 -18.97
N LYS A 18 -10.93 -19.37 -19.82
CA LYS A 18 -10.82 -19.83 -21.21
C LYS A 18 -11.17 -18.71 -22.19
N TYR A 19 -10.68 -18.83 -23.42
CA TYR A 19 -10.93 -17.91 -24.51
C TYR A 19 -12.13 -18.35 -25.35
N LEU A 20 -12.90 -17.36 -25.80
CA LEU A 20 -13.99 -17.58 -26.75
C LEU A 20 -13.40 -18.03 -28.07
N SER A 21 -13.96 -19.09 -28.63
CA SER A 21 -13.52 -19.65 -29.90
C SER A 21 -14.67 -20.08 -30.79
N TYR A 22 -14.38 -20.09 -32.08
CA TYR A 22 -15.22 -20.68 -33.10
C TYR A 22 -15.23 -22.21 -33.00
N MET A 23 -16.41 -22.82 -32.94
CA MET A 23 -16.55 -24.27 -32.94
C MET A 23 -16.48 -24.84 -34.36
N HIS A 24 -15.52 -25.75 -34.57
CA HIS A 24 -15.23 -26.42 -35.85
C HIS A 24 -15.18 -27.96 -35.77
N GLU A 25 -15.38 -28.53 -34.57
CA GLU A 25 -15.03 -29.91 -34.26
C GLU A 25 -15.97 -30.94 -34.89
N SER A 26 -17.22 -30.55 -35.16
CA SER A 26 -18.23 -31.40 -35.81
C SER A 26 -19.21 -30.55 -36.62
N TYR A 27 -19.91 -31.17 -37.57
CA TYR A 27 -20.88 -30.48 -38.43
C TYR A 27 -22.04 -29.86 -37.61
N ASP A 28 -22.48 -30.54 -36.54
CA ASP A 28 -23.63 -30.13 -35.73
C ASP A 28 -23.37 -28.87 -34.89
N CYS A 29 -22.11 -28.64 -34.51
CA CYS A 29 -21.72 -27.47 -33.72
C CYS A 29 -21.02 -26.37 -34.54
N HIS A 30 -20.87 -26.58 -35.85
CA HIS A 30 -20.18 -25.65 -36.72
C HIS A 30 -20.84 -24.27 -36.69
N GLY A 31 -20.05 -23.25 -36.37
CA GLY A 31 -20.54 -21.88 -36.30
C GLY A 31 -20.93 -21.39 -34.90
N TYR A 32 -21.14 -22.27 -33.92
CA TYR A 32 -21.41 -21.84 -32.54
C TYR A 32 -20.12 -21.32 -31.88
N LEU A 33 -20.27 -20.51 -30.84
CA LEU A 33 -19.14 -19.98 -30.08
C LEU A 33 -19.05 -20.64 -28.71
N ARG A 34 -17.84 -21.00 -28.28
CA ARG A 34 -17.58 -21.73 -27.03
C ARG A 34 -16.35 -21.20 -26.31
N PHE A 35 -16.38 -21.19 -24.98
CA PHE A 35 -15.21 -20.89 -24.16
C PHE A 35 -14.44 -22.18 -23.84
N SER A 36 -13.63 -22.63 -24.80
CA SER A 36 -12.79 -23.83 -24.65
C SER A 36 -11.31 -23.58 -24.88
N GLU A 37 -10.97 -22.54 -25.64
CA GLU A 37 -9.60 -22.33 -26.06
C GLU A 37 -8.72 -21.90 -24.89
N THR A 38 -7.49 -22.41 -24.88
CA THR A 38 -6.48 -22.10 -23.87
C THR A 38 -5.47 -21.07 -24.35
N LEU A 39 -5.42 -20.84 -25.66
CA LEU A 39 -4.53 -19.89 -26.31
C LEU A 39 -5.31 -18.73 -26.90
N ALA A 40 -4.96 -17.52 -26.50
CA ALA A 40 -5.54 -16.31 -27.08
C ALA A 40 -5.17 -16.14 -28.57
N CYS A 41 -4.04 -16.71 -29.01
CA CYS A 41 -3.56 -16.65 -30.40
C CYS A 41 -4.02 -17.84 -31.27
N SER A 42 -5.00 -18.63 -30.82
CA SER A 42 -5.59 -19.70 -31.64
C SER A 42 -6.22 -19.10 -32.91
N PRO A 43 -6.18 -19.79 -34.07
CA PRO A 43 -6.86 -19.33 -35.28
C PRO A 43 -8.38 -19.15 -35.08
N TYR A 44 -8.97 -19.76 -34.05
CA TYR A 44 -10.40 -19.73 -33.77
C TYR A 44 -10.83 -18.65 -32.78
N THR A 45 -9.90 -17.96 -32.12
CA THR A 45 -10.18 -16.99 -31.04
C THR A 45 -10.16 -15.53 -31.49
N LYS A 46 -9.83 -15.27 -32.76
CA LYS A 46 -9.76 -13.92 -33.32
C LYS A 46 -11.12 -13.46 -33.84
N PHE A 47 -11.63 -12.37 -33.28
CA PHE A 47 -12.87 -11.73 -33.71
C PHE A 47 -12.61 -10.28 -34.14
N GLU A 48 -13.17 -9.87 -35.29
CA GLU A 48 -13.15 -8.49 -35.76
C GLU A 48 -14.34 -7.73 -35.17
N VAL A 49 -14.08 -6.51 -34.69
CA VAL A 49 -15.07 -5.57 -34.15
C VAL A 49 -15.28 -4.48 -35.18
N GLU A 50 -16.46 -4.47 -35.78
CA GLU A 50 -16.85 -3.47 -36.77
C GLU A 50 -17.86 -2.52 -36.16
N ARG A 51 -17.69 -1.20 -36.36
CA ARG A 51 -18.67 -0.22 -35.88
C ARG A 51 -19.93 -0.30 -36.74
N ALA A 52 -21.10 -0.27 -36.09
CA ALA A 52 -22.37 -0.16 -36.79
C ALA A 52 -22.45 1.18 -37.55
N LYS A 53 -23.12 1.18 -38.70
CA LYS A 53 -23.36 2.38 -39.52
C LYS A 53 -24.34 3.32 -38.83
N CYS A 54 -25.34 2.78 -38.13
CA CYS A 54 -26.16 3.56 -37.21
C CYS A 54 -25.32 4.00 -35.99
N SER A 55 -24.67 5.16 -36.11
CA SER A 55 -23.64 5.64 -35.15
C SER A 55 -24.16 6.09 -33.78
N GLU A 56 -25.46 5.96 -33.50
CA GLU A 56 -26.02 6.28 -32.19
C GLU A 56 -25.70 5.18 -31.16
N GLY A 57 -24.81 5.51 -30.22
CA GLY A 57 -24.64 4.75 -28.97
C GLY A 57 -23.49 3.73 -28.92
N GLY A 58 -22.56 3.76 -29.88
CA GLY A 58 -21.34 2.93 -29.84
C GLY A 58 -21.58 1.43 -30.04
N LEU A 59 -22.60 1.07 -30.83
CA LEU A 59 -22.93 -0.32 -31.18
C LEU A 59 -21.92 -0.90 -32.17
N VAL A 60 -21.72 -2.22 -32.10
CA VAL A 60 -20.76 -2.94 -32.91
C VAL A 60 -21.34 -4.22 -33.49
N HIS A 61 -20.77 -4.67 -34.60
CA HIS A 61 -20.86 -6.04 -35.07
C HIS A 61 -19.61 -6.80 -34.62
N ILE A 62 -19.79 -8.06 -34.28
CA ILE A 62 -18.69 -8.98 -33.97
C ILE A 62 -18.64 -10.01 -35.08
N LYS A 63 -17.49 -10.20 -35.72
CA LYS A 63 -17.29 -11.12 -36.85
C LYS A 63 -16.19 -12.11 -36.51
N SER A 64 -16.43 -13.41 -36.70
CA SER A 64 -15.36 -14.40 -36.55
C SER A 64 -14.39 -14.27 -37.73
N CYS A 65 -13.09 -14.11 -37.45
CA CYS A 65 -12.08 -14.07 -38.51
C CYS A 65 -11.81 -15.45 -39.13
N HIS A 66 -12.29 -16.53 -38.51
CA HIS A 66 -12.08 -17.88 -39.03
C HIS A 66 -12.94 -18.15 -40.28
N ASN A 67 -14.25 -17.90 -40.18
CA ASN A 67 -15.20 -18.15 -41.27
C ASN A 67 -15.72 -16.86 -41.95
N ASN A 68 -15.25 -15.69 -41.50
CA ASN A 68 -15.66 -14.36 -41.98
C ASN A 68 -17.17 -14.06 -41.85
N LYS A 69 -17.87 -14.70 -40.90
CA LYS A 69 -19.29 -14.47 -40.65
C LYS A 69 -19.54 -13.67 -39.38
N TYR A 70 -20.61 -12.87 -39.41
CA TYR A 70 -21.06 -12.06 -38.28
C TYR A 70 -21.78 -12.93 -37.25
N CYS A 71 -21.52 -12.63 -35.98
CA CYS A 71 -22.20 -13.20 -34.85
C CYS A 71 -23.66 -12.75 -34.85
N LYS A 72 -24.58 -13.71 -34.70
CA LYS A 72 -26.00 -13.48 -34.53
C LYS A 72 -26.56 -14.38 -33.44
N ARG A 73 -27.73 -14.03 -32.93
CA ARG A 73 -28.50 -14.90 -32.07
C ARG A 73 -29.22 -15.96 -32.90
N VAL A 74 -29.16 -17.22 -32.48
CA VAL A 74 -29.79 -18.38 -33.15
C VAL A 74 -30.65 -19.12 -32.15
N LYS A 75 -31.89 -19.41 -32.55
CA LYS A 75 -32.81 -20.23 -31.76
C LYS A 75 -32.52 -21.71 -32.02
N ASN A 76 -32.11 -22.43 -30.99
CA ASN A 76 -31.91 -23.87 -31.02
C ASN A 76 -32.28 -24.49 -29.66
N VAL A 77 -33.48 -25.06 -29.58
CA VAL A 77 -34.01 -25.71 -28.36
C VAL A 77 -33.43 -27.11 -28.19
N SER A 78 -32.97 -27.78 -29.26
CA SER A 78 -32.56 -29.19 -29.20
C SER A 78 -31.23 -29.39 -28.46
N ILE A 79 -30.47 -28.33 -28.20
CA ILE A 79 -29.20 -28.40 -27.45
C ILE A 79 -29.44 -28.83 -25.99
N THR A 80 -30.50 -28.34 -25.35
CA THR A 80 -30.80 -28.61 -23.93
C THR A 80 -32.18 -29.25 -23.72
N GLY A 81 -33.06 -29.18 -24.70
CA GLY A 81 -34.48 -29.52 -24.54
C GLY A 81 -35.26 -28.54 -23.66
N ASN A 82 -34.61 -27.48 -23.15
CA ASN A 82 -35.22 -26.51 -22.25
C ASN A 82 -35.60 -25.23 -23.01
N SER A 83 -36.90 -24.89 -23.00
CA SER A 83 -37.41 -23.67 -23.63
C SER A 83 -36.82 -22.37 -23.04
N ASN A 84 -36.32 -22.42 -21.80
CA ASN A 84 -35.63 -21.31 -21.15
C ASN A 84 -34.15 -21.19 -21.54
N GLU A 85 -33.62 -22.08 -22.40
CA GLU A 85 -32.21 -22.15 -22.83
C GLU A 85 -32.08 -22.35 -24.35
N GLN A 86 -32.91 -21.63 -25.11
CA GLN A 86 -33.03 -21.82 -26.55
C GLN A 86 -32.29 -20.82 -27.45
N TYR A 87 -31.70 -19.72 -26.96
CA TYR A 87 -31.01 -18.74 -27.82
C TYR A 87 -29.51 -18.69 -27.57
N TRP A 88 -28.76 -19.02 -28.61
CA TRP A 88 -27.30 -19.18 -28.60
C TRP A 88 -26.65 -18.19 -29.55
N ILE A 89 -25.36 -17.91 -29.37
CA ILE A 89 -24.60 -17.09 -30.31
C ILE A 89 -23.84 -17.95 -31.30
N SER A 90 -23.98 -17.61 -32.58
CA SER A 90 -23.30 -18.28 -33.68
C SER A 90 -22.78 -17.27 -34.70
N ALA A 91 -21.54 -17.49 -35.18
CA ALA A 91 -20.94 -16.77 -36.30
C ALA A 91 -21.47 -17.35 -37.63
N ALA A 92 -22.71 -16.98 -37.98
CA ALA A 92 -23.44 -17.59 -39.10
C ALA A 92 -24.05 -16.60 -40.09
N ALA A 93 -24.01 -15.29 -39.83
CA ALA A 93 -24.55 -14.29 -40.76
C ALA A 93 -23.52 -13.86 -41.79
N ASP A 94 -23.89 -13.81 -43.08
CA ASP A 94 -22.98 -13.41 -44.16
C ASP A 94 -22.83 -11.89 -44.29
N LYS A 95 -23.78 -11.11 -43.75
CA LYS A 95 -23.83 -9.64 -43.80
C LYS A 95 -24.28 -9.06 -42.45
N PRO A 96 -23.88 -7.83 -42.11
CA PRO A 96 -24.37 -7.16 -40.91
C PRO A 96 -25.86 -6.79 -41.06
N GLU A 97 -26.62 -6.90 -39.97
CA GLU A 97 -28.03 -6.53 -39.89
C GLU A 97 -28.24 -5.60 -38.69
N GLU A 98 -28.68 -4.37 -38.97
CA GLU A 98 -28.82 -3.28 -37.99
C GLU A 98 -30.27 -3.05 -37.54
N GLY A 99 -31.23 -3.75 -38.14
CA GLY A 99 -32.64 -3.73 -37.73
C GLY A 99 -32.79 -4.21 -36.28
N ARG A 100 -33.06 -3.28 -35.35
CA ARG A 100 -33.17 -3.57 -33.91
C ARG A 100 -34.38 -4.44 -33.54
N SER A 101 -35.33 -4.62 -34.47
CA SER A 101 -36.47 -5.53 -34.33
C SER A 101 -36.28 -6.88 -35.04
N GLU A 102 -35.27 -6.99 -35.92
CA GLU A 102 -35.08 -8.15 -36.79
C GLU A 102 -34.43 -9.31 -36.03
N GLU A 103 -34.95 -10.53 -36.16
CA GLU A 103 -34.35 -11.71 -35.53
C GLU A 103 -32.94 -12.02 -36.05
N SER A 104 -32.62 -11.56 -37.26
CA SER A 104 -31.30 -11.64 -37.88
C SER A 104 -30.31 -10.57 -37.40
N CYS A 105 -30.70 -9.70 -36.47
CA CYS A 105 -29.86 -8.62 -35.94
C CYS A 105 -28.48 -9.14 -35.51
N THR A 106 -27.43 -8.40 -35.89
CA THR A 106 -26.03 -8.70 -35.55
C THR A 106 -25.41 -7.62 -34.68
N LEU A 107 -26.22 -6.74 -34.10
CA LEU A 107 -25.78 -5.65 -33.25
C LEU A 107 -25.54 -6.11 -31.81
N PHE A 108 -24.38 -5.74 -31.28
CA PHE A 108 -24.01 -5.90 -29.89
C PHE A 108 -23.64 -4.56 -29.26
N LYS A 109 -23.88 -4.46 -27.96
CA LYS A 109 -23.41 -3.36 -27.13
C LYS A 109 -22.34 -3.91 -26.17
N LEU A 110 -21.13 -3.37 -26.28
CA LEU A 110 -20.03 -3.64 -25.36
C LEU A 110 -20.11 -2.64 -24.20
N ILE A 111 -20.30 -3.15 -22.98
CA ILE A 111 -20.56 -2.35 -21.78
C ILE A 111 -19.35 -2.49 -20.85
N PRO A 112 -18.53 -1.45 -20.67
CA PRO A 112 -17.41 -1.49 -19.73
C PRO A 112 -17.89 -1.69 -18.30
N VAL A 113 -17.19 -2.55 -17.56
CA VAL A 113 -17.39 -2.79 -16.12
C VAL A 113 -16.19 -2.27 -15.33
N ASP A 114 -14.97 -2.54 -15.81
CA ASP A 114 -13.73 -2.02 -15.24
C ASP A 114 -12.75 -1.71 -16.38
N THR A 115 -12.42 -0.43 -16.54
CA THR A 115 -11.52 0.06 -17.58
C THR A 115 -10.05 -0.18 -17.28
N ALA A 116 -9.67 -0.40 -16.02
CA ALA A 116 -8.27 -0.69 -15.65
C ALA A 116 -7.88 -2.13 -16.03
N THR A 117 -8.84 -3.05 -16.01
CA THR A 117 -8.63 -4.46 -16.33
C THR A 117 -9.29 -4.89 -17.66
N ASN A 118 -9.78 -3.93 -18.46
CA ASN A 118 -10.47 -4.15 -19.73
C ASN A 118 -11.66 -5.14 -19.64
N LYS A 119 -12.40 -5.12 -18.53
CA LYS A 119 -13.55 -5.99 -18.31
C LYS A 119 -14.84 -5.38 -18.85
N ILE A 120 -15.61 -6.18 -19.55
CA ILE A 120 -16.85 -5.80 -20.21
C ILE A 120 -17.96 -6.82 -20.00
N ARG A 121 -19.19 -6.38 -20.26
CA ARG A 121 -20.34 -7.23 -20.59
C ARG A 121 -20.74 -7.01 -22.03
N ILE A 122 -21.30 -8.05 -22.66
CA ILE A 122 -21.79 -7.97 -24.03
C ILE A 122 -23.30 -8.20 -24.02
N MET A 123 -24.04 -7.29 -24.63
CA MET A 123 -25.50 -7.39 -24.75
C MET A 123 -25.89 -7.46 -26.23
N HIS A 124 -26.72 -8.43 -26.59
CA HIS A 124 -27.34 -8.51 -27.91
C HIS A 124 -28.47 -7.47 -28.01
N VAL A 125 -28.41 -6.58 -29.01
CA VAL A 125 -29.25 -5.36 -29.03
C VAL A 125 -30.72 -5.67 -29.25
N GLN A 126 -31.06 -6.53 -30.21
CA GLN A 126 -32.47 -6.82 -30.53
C GLN A 126 -33.22 -7.46 -29.35
N SER A 127 -32.56 -8.35 -28.61
CA SER A 127 -33.21 -9.04 -27.52
C SER A 127 -33.03 -8.37 -26.16
N GLY A 128 -32.03 -7.49 -26.02
CA GLY A 128 -31.59 -6.94 -24.74
C GLY A 128 -31.01 -7.98 -23.79
N CYS A 129 -30.64 -9.16 -24.30
CA CYS A 129 -30.09 -10.24 -23.48
C CYS A 129 -28.57 -10.13 -23.39
N TYR A 130 -28.03 -10.42 -22.21
CA TYR A 130 -26.60 -10.51 -21.99
C TYR A 130 -26.07 -11.85 -22.50
N LEU A 131 -24.88 -11.83 -23.08
CA LEU A 131 -24.14 -13.03 -23.43
C LEU A 131 -23.53 -13.60 -22.16
N CYS A 132 -23.71 -14.89 -21.95
CA CYS A 132 -23.11 -15.61 -20.84
C CYS A 132 -22.48 -16.92 -21.31
N LEU A 133 -21.38 -17.31 -20.66
CA LEU A 133 -20.90 -18.68 -20.69
C LEU A 133 -21.95 -19.55 -20.03
N TRP A 134 -22.45 -20.56 -20.75
CA TRP A 134 -23.45 -21.47 -20.24
C TRP A 134 -22.95 -22.89 -20.21
N TRP A 135 -23.17 -23.55 -19.06
CA TRP A 135 -22.83 -24.96 -18.90
C TRP A 135 -24.05 -25.80 -19.26
N VAL A 136 -23.82 -26.83 -20.08
CA VAL A 136 -24.83 -27.82 -20.46
C VAL A 136 -24.26 -29.22 -20.35
N ASP A 137 -25.12 -30.16 -19.99
CA ASP A 137 -24.84 -31.61 -19.99
C ASP A 137 -24.81 -32.18 -21.43
N SER A 138 -24.08 -31.52 -22.33
CA SER A 138 -23.84 -31.96 -23.70
C SER A 138 -22.34 -31.90 -23.97
N PRO A 139 -21.67 -33.03 -24.28
CA PRO A 139 -20.24 -33.04 -24.60
C PRO A 139 -19.88 -32.08 -25.75
N THR A 140 -20.81 -31.91 -26.69
CA THR A 140 -20.63 -31.09 -27.89
C THR A 140 -20.81 -29.60 -27.61
N PHE A 141 -21.86 -29.22 -26.87
CA PHE A 141 -22.25 -27.80 -26.69
C PHE A 141 -21.89 -27.20 -25.33
N ASN A 142 -21.10 -27.92 -24.52
CA ASN A 142 -20.70 -27.42 -23.20
C ASN A 142 -19.85 -26.13 -23.31
N ASN A 143 -20.13 -25.14 -22.46
CA ASN A 143 -19.48 -23.82 -22.42
C ASN A 143 -19.75 -22.94 -23.64
N CYS A 144 -20.84 -23.20 -24.37
CA CYS A 144 -21.31 -22.33 -25.43
C CYS A 144 -21.84 -20.99 -24.89
N VAL A 145 -21.93 -19.99 -25.77
CA VAL A 145 -22.44 -18.66 -25.43
C VAL A 145 -23.96 -18.63 -25.57
N LEU A 146 -24.66 -18.47 -24.44
CA LEU A 146 -26.10 -18.32 -24.37
C LEU A 146 -26.47 -16.83 -24.30
N ALA A 147 -27.61 -16.45 -24.89
CA ALA A 147 -28.14 -15.08 -24.92
C ALA A 147 -29.65 -15.04 -24.64
N ASN A 148 -30.06 -15.60 -23.49
CA ASN A 148 -31.46 -15.71 -23.08
C ASN A 148 -31.89 -14.68 -22.04
N TYR A 149 -30.99 -14.26 -21.15
CA TYR A 149 -31.36 -13.53 -19.95
C TYR A 149 -31.10 -12.04 -20.07
N LYS A 150 -32.04 -11.22 -19.58
CA LYS A 150 -31.91 -9.75 -19.48
C LYS A 150 -31.32 -9.29 -18.14
N VAL A 151 -31.07 -10.23 -17.23
CA VAL A 151 -30.50 -9.97 -15.90
C VAL A 151 -29.04 -10.39 -15.92
N LEU A 152 -28.22 -9.65 -15.18
CA LEU A 152 -26.79 -9.94 -15.01
C LEU A 152 -26.58 -11.25 -14.26
N ASP A 153 -25.53 -11.98 -14.61
CA ASP A 153 -25.20 -13.24 -13.94
C ASP A 153 -24.50 -12.99 -12.61
N GLY A 154 -24.91 -13.73 -11.56
CA GLY A 154 -24.34 -13.62 -10.21
C GLY A 154 -23.00 -14.33 -10.05
N ASN A 155 -22.63 -15.21 -10.99
CA ASN A 155 -21.42 -16.03 -10.96
C ASN A 155 -20.33 -15.54 -11.93
N SER A 156 -20.48 -14.32 -12.47
CA SER A 156 -19.55 -13.69 -13.43
C SER A 156 -19.40 -14.43 -14.77
N CYS A 157 -20.36 -15.28 -15.16
CA CYS A 157 -20.37 -15.93 -16.47
C CYS A 157 -20.68 -14.97 -17.64
N ASP A 158 -21.18 -13.78 -17.34
CA ASP A 158 -21.44 -12.67 -18.27
C ASP A 158 -20.29 -11.64 -18.35
N LEU A 159 -19.23 -11.86 -17.59
CA LEU A 159 -18.09 -10.94 -17.47
C LEU A 159 -16.91 -11.43 -18.34
N PHE A 160 -16.47 -10.57 -19.25
CA PHE A 160 -15.42 -10.88 -20.22
C PHE A 160 -14.28 -9.88 -20.15
N THR A 161 -13.05 -10.36 -20.25
CA THR A 161 -11.86 -9.52 -20.44
C THR A 161 -11.57 -9.40 -21.93
N VAL A 162 -11.46 -8.16 -22.42
CA VAL A 162 -11.09 -7.85 -23.81
C VAL A 162 -9.59 -7.77 -23.93
N ILE A 163 -9.03 -8.53 -24.88
CA ILE A 163 -7.61 -8.52 -25.19
C ILE A 163 -7.43 -8.12 -26.65
N ASP A 164 -6.53 -7.17 -26.91
CA ASP A 164 -6.18 -6.74 -28.26
C ASP A 164 -5.33 -7.82 -28.95
N TRP A 165 -5.87 -8.41 -30.02
CA TRP A 165 -5.19 -9.47 -30.75
C TRP A 165 -3.93 -8.96 -31.45
N GLU A 166 -3.91 -7.70 -31.90
CA GLU A 166 -2.75 -7.12 -32.59
C GLU A 166 -1.56 -6.92 -31.66
N LEU A 167 -1.81 -6.74 -30.35
CA LEU A 167 -0.76 -6.72 -29.33
C LEU A 167 -0.24 -8.13 -29.02
N LEU A 168 -1.10 -9.15 -29.03
CA LEU A 168 -0.70 -10.55 -28.84
C LEU A 168 0.08 -11.13 -30.02
N ALA A 169 -0.17 -10.64 -31.24
CA ALA A 169 0.51 -11.08 -32.45
C ALA A 169 1.96 -10.60 -32.54
N LYS A 170 2.36 -9.61 -31.72
CA LYS A 170 3.73 -9.09 -31.68
C LYS A 170 4.59 -9.93 -30.73
N PRO A 171 5.89 -10.10 -31.01
CA PRO A 171 6.84 -10.64 -30.04
C PRO A 171 6.76 -9.88 -28.71
N PHE A 172 6.76 -10.60 -27.59
CA PHE A 172 6.76 -9.98 -26.28
C PHE A 172 8.02 -9.12 -26.09
N ALA A 173 7.83 -7.84 -25.80
CA ALA A 173 8.93 -6.92 -25.52
C ALA A 173 9.44 -7.15 -24.09
N SER A 174 10.29 -8.17 -23.91
CA SER A 174 10.87 -8.47 -22.60
C SER A 174 11.83 -7.38 -22.14
N PRO A 175 11.83 -7.01 -20.84
CA PRO A 175 12.91 -6.25 -20.26
C PRO A 175 14.21 -7.06 -20.30
N ARG A 176 15.36 -6.36 -20.29
CA ARG A 176 16.67 -7.01 -20.27
C ARG A 176 16.89 -7.82 -18.99
N PHE A 177 16.48 -7.28 -17.85
CA PHE A 177 16.50 -8.00 -16.59
C PHE A 177 15.07 -8.19 -16.09
N MET A 178 14.68 -9.44 -15.86
CA MET A 178 13.33 -9.78 -15.44
C MET A 178 13.32 -10.59 -14.15
N VAL A 179 12.21 -10.47 -13.44
CA VAL A 179 11.76 -11.37 -12.39
C VAL A 179 10.46 -12.03 -12.86
N LEU A 180 10.34 -13.34 -12.65
CA LEU A 180 9.15 -14.10 -13.03
C LEU A 180 8.36 -14.49 -11.78
N LYS A 181 7.07 -14.23 -11.79
CA LYS A 181 6.15 -14.59 -10.71
C LYS A 181 5.11 -15.58 -11.20
N CYS A 182 4.94 -16.70 -10.50
CA CYS A 182 3.90 -17.68 -10.82
C CYS A 182 2.56 -17.26 -10.22
N GLU A 183 1.52 -17.21 -11.04
CA GLU A 183 0.18 -16.78 -10.63
C GLU A 183 -0.50 -17.80 -9.70
N ALA A 184 -0.26 -19.10 -9.88
CA ALA A 184 -0.91 -20.15 -9.08
C ALA A 184 -0.50 -20.14 -7.59
N ARG A 185 0.74 -19.73 -7.27
CA ARG A 185 1.28 -19.74 -5.90
C ARG A 185 1.68 -18.39 -5.35
N ASN A 186 1.67 -17.33 -6.18
CA ASN A 186 2.11 -15.99 -5.80
C ASN A 186 3.57 -16.02 -5.26
N LYS A 187 4.44 -16.78 -5.94
CA LYS A 187 5.88 -16.94 -5.63
C LYS A 187 6.73 -16.57 -6.83
N TYR A 188 7.96 -16.18 -6.58
CA TYR A 188 8.92 -15.76 -7.60
C TYR A 188 9.85 -16.90 -7.98
N LEU A 189 10.20 -16.96 -9.26
CA LEU A 189 11.16 -17.91 -9.79
C LEU A 189 12.55 -17.57 -9.27
N SER A 190 13.25 -18.57 -8.77
CA SER A 190 14.60 -18.41 -8.28
C SER A 190 15.49 -19.57 -8.71
N LEU A 191 16.80 -19.30 -8.72
CA LEU A 191 17.80 -20.35 -8.72
C LEU A 191 17.75 -21.08 -7.37
N MET A 192 17.60 -22.40 -7.42
CA MET A 192 17.58 -23.24 -6.23
C MET A 192 18.93 -23.18 -5.51
N HIS A 193 18.92 -22.79 -4.24
CA HIS A 193 20.11 -22.62 -3.39
C HIS A 193 20.02 -23.35 -2.04
N GLU A 194 18.87 -23.96 -1.74
CA GLU A 194 18.55 -24.58 -0.44
C GLU A 194 19.26 -25.93 -0.20
N SER A 195 19.99 -26.49 -1.17
CA SER A 195 20.72 -27.76 -1.02
C SER A 195 21.98 -27.86 -1.89
N TYR A 196 22.98 -28.62 -1.43
CA TYR A 196 24.26 -28.83 -2.13
C TYR A 196 24.13 -29.59 -3.48
N ASP A 197 23.00 -30.28 -3.72
CA ASP A 197 22.73 -31.08 -4.93
C ASP A 197 21.78 -30.39 -5.92
N CYS A 198 21.62 -29.07 -5.82
CA CYS A 198 20.59 -28.33 -6.56
C CYS A 198 20.80 -28.28 -8.09
N ASN A 199 21.96 -28.66 -8.62
CA ASN A 199 22.27 -28.76 -10.06
C ASN A 199 21.77 -27.57 -10.92
N GLY A 200 21.66 -26.38 -10.34
CA GLY A 200 21.15 -25.17 -11.00
C GLY A 200 19.65 -25.18 -11.34
N TYR A 201 18.83 -26.09 -10.80
CA TYR A 201 17.39 -26.13 -11.05
C TYR A 201 16.71 -24.82 -10.66
N LEU A 202 15.62 -24.49 -11.35
CA LEU A 202 14.80 -23.32 -11.05
C LEU A 202 13.55 -23.73 -10.26
N LYS A 203 13.22 -22.93 -9.24
CA LYS A 203 12.14 -23.22 -8.27
C LYS A 203 11.34 -21.96 -7.98
N PHE A 204 10.02 -22.09 -7.85
CA PHE A 204 9.15 -21.02 -7.36
C PHE A 204 9.03 -21.09 -5.83
N SER A 205 10.10 -20.75 -5.12
CA SER A 205 10.13 -20.72 -3.64
C SER A 205 10.13 -19.30 -3.08
N GLU A 206 10.68 -18.34 -3.82
CA GLU A 206 10.92 -17.01 -3.30
C GLU A 206 9.63 -16.26 -3.05
N THR A 207 9.59 -15.54 -1.94
CA THR A 207 8.45 -14.73 -1.53
C THR A 207 8.59 -13.27 -1.95
N LEU A 208 9.77 -12.91 -2.47
CA LEU A 208 10.19 -11.56 -2.78
C LEU A 208 10.66 -11.48 -4.22
N ALA A 209 10.36 -10.37 -4.89
CA ALA A 209 10.80 -10.14 -6.26
C ALA A 209 12.31 -9.84 -6.31
N PHE A 210 12.82 -9.15 -5.29
CA PHE A 210 14.22 -8.71 -5.22
C PHE A 210 15.05 -9.66 -4.34
N SER A 211 15.63 -10.69 -4.95
CA SER A 211 16.57 -11.62 -4.33
C SER A 211 17.77 -11.85 -5.27
N PRO A 212 18.97 -12.17 -4.76
CA PRO A 212 20.11 -12.50 -5.61
C PRO A 212 19.83 -13.67 -6.57
N TYR A 213 18.85 -14.54 -6.25
CA TYR A 213 18.50 -15.72 -7.04
C TYR A 213 17.35 -15.50 -8.03
N THR A 214 16.60 -14.40 -7.94
CA THR A 214 15.40 -14.14 -8.76
C THR A 214 15.66 -13.29 -10.00
N LYS A 215 16.86 -12.72 -10.12
CA LYS A 215 17.24 -11.87 -11.26
C LYS A 215 17.70 -12.72 -12.45
N PHE A 216 16.97 -12.64 -13.56
CA PHE A 216 17.34 -13.28 -14.82
C PHE A 216 17.60 -12.24 -15.91
N GLU A 217 18.66 -12.43 -16.68
CA GLU A 217 18.95 -11.66 -17.90
C GLU A 217 18.31 -12.34 -19.11
N VAL A 218 17.63 -11.57 -19.93
CA VAL A 218 17.00 -12.00 -21.18
C VAL A 218 17.83 -11.46 -22.33
N GLU A 219 18.43 -12.37 -23.08
CA GLU A 219 19.26 -12.06 -24.24
C GLU A 219 18.50 -12.49 -25.51
N ARG A 220 18.39 -11.62 -26.51
CA ARG A 220 17.77 -11.99 -27.80
C ARG A 220 18.68 -12.97 -28.55
N ALA A 221 18.09 -14.02 -29.11
CA ALA A 221 18.83 -14.97 -29.94
C ALA A 221 19.25 -14.33 -31.27
N LYS A 222 20.37 -14.74 -31.84
CA LYS A 222 20.87 -14.19 -33.11
C LYS A 222 20.00 -14.60 -34.30
N CYS A 223 19.44 -15.81 -34.27
CA CYS A 223 18.50 -16.30 -35.26
C CYS A 223 17.10 -15.63 -35.21
N SER A 224 16.87 -14.65 -34.33
CA SER A 224 15.51 -14.18 -33.96
C SER A 224 14.98 -12.97 -34.73
N GLU A 225 15.50 -12.63 -35.91
CA GLU A 225 15.13 -11.39 -36.63
C GLU A 225 13.61 -11.23 -36.85
N GLU A 226 12.83 -12.33 -36.93
CA GLU A 226 11.36 -12.29 -37.02
C GLU A 226 10.60 -13.01 -35.88
N ASP A 227 11.20 -14.00 -35.19
CA ASP A 227 10.48 -14.92 -34.28
C ASP A 227 10.48 -14.54 -32.79
N GLY A 228 11.31 -13.57 -32.38
CA GLY A 228 11.36 -13.07 -30.99
C GLY A 228 11.86 -14.08 -29.95
N LEU A 229 12.70 -15.03 -30.35
CA LEU A 229 13.29 -16.04 -29.46
C LEU A 229 14.36 -15.43 -28.54
N VAL A 230 14.47 -15.98 -27.33
CA VAL A 230 15.37 -15.47 -26.29
C VAL A 230 16.13 -16.60 -25.58
N HIS A 231 17.28 -16.24 -25.03
CA HIS A 231 17.96 -16.99 -24.00
C HIS A 231 17.65 -16.37 -22.63
N ILE A 232 17.45 -17.22 -21.62
CA ILE A 232 17.26 -16.79 -20.23
C ILE A 232 18.49 -17.20 -19.44
N LYS A 233 19.12 -16.27 -18.73
CA LYS A 233 20.36 -16.49 -18.00
C LYS A 233 20.22 -16.07 -16.55
N SER A 234 20.62 -16.91 -15.61
CA SER A 234 20.62 -16.53 -14.21
C SER A 234 21.73 -15.50 -13.95
N CYS A 235 21.40 -14.36 -13.37
CA CYS A 235 22.40 -13.37 -12.99
C CYS A 235 23.26 -13.82 -11.80
N HIS A 236 22.84 -14.83 -11.05
CA HIS A 236 23.57 -15.36 -9.90
C HIS A 236 24.76 -16.21 -10.34
N ASN A 237 24.51 -17.36 -11.00
CA ASN A 237 25.55 -18.30 -11.41
C ASN A 237 26.11 -18.03 -12.83
N LYS A 238 25.57 -17.04 -13.54
CA LYS A 238 25.93 -16.63 -14.91
C LYS A 238 25.70 -17.70 -16.00
N LYS A 239 24.89 -18.73 -15.73
CA LYS A 239 24.58 -19.81 -16.68
C LYS A 239 23.22 -19.61 -17.37
N TYR A 240 23.11 -20.11 -18.60
CA TYR A 240 21.89 -20.13 -19.39
C TYR A 240 20.97 -21.27 -18.96
N CYS A 241 19.68 -21.00 -18.99
CA CYS A 241 18.63 -21.96 -18.73
C CYS A 241 18.57 -22.95 -19.88
N LYS A 242 18.48 -24.24 -19.55
CA LYS A 242 18.28 -25.32 -20.51
C LYS A 242 17.33 -26.36 -19.94
N ARG A 243 16.76 -27.16 -20.82
CA ARG A 243 15.99 -28.34 -20.46
C ARG A 243 16.95 -29.47 -20.08
N VAL A 244 16.71 -30.13 -18.94
CA VAL A 244 17.55 -31.20 -18.39
C VAL A 244 16.69 -32.41 -18.09
N LYS A 245 17.15 -33.59 -18.53
CA LYS A 245 16.49 -34.87 -18.23
C LYS A 245 16.92 -35.38 -16.87
N ASN A 246 15.98 -35.56 -15.94
CA ASN A 246 16.17 -36.17 -14.64
C ASN A 246 14.90 -36.91 -14.20
N VAL A 247 14.95 -38.25 -14.27
CA VAL A 247 13.83 -39.14 -13.92
C VAL A 247 13.78 -39.38 -12.40
N SER A 248 14.89 -39.24 -11.68
CA SER A 248 14.97 -39.60 -10.26
C SER A 248 14.24 -38.64 -9.33
N ILE A 249 13.88 -37.43 -9.80
CA ILE A 249 13.12 -36.45 -9.01
C ILE A 249 11.73 -36.97 -8.62
N THR A 250 11.05 -37.68 -9.51
CA THR A 250 9.68 -38.19 -9.31
C THR A 250 9.58 -39.70 -9.42
N GLY A 251 10.56 -40.36 -10.06
CA GLY A 251 10.46 -41.77 -10.45
C GLY A 251 9.45 -42.02 -11.59
N ASN A 252 8.83 -40.97 -12.14
CA ASN A 252 7.83 -41.05 -13.20
C ASN A 252 8.46 -40.67 -14.55
N SER A 253 8.39 -41.58 -15.53
CA SER A 253 8.90 -41.33 -16.89
C SER A 253 8.16 -40.20 -17.61
N ASN A 254 6.93 -39.90 -17.20
CA ASN A 254 6.14 -38.78 -17.73
C ASN A 254 6.50 -37.42 -17.09
N GLU A 255 7.43 -37.36 -16.13
CA GLU A 255 7.84 -36.16 -15.38
C GLU A 255 9.38 -36.02 -15.31
N GLN A 256 10.05 -36.35 -16.41
CA GLN A 256 11.50 -36.44 -16.48
C GLN A 256 12.27 -35.21 -17.01
N TYR A 257 11.65 -34.14 -17.53
CA TYR A 257 12.40 -32.97 -18.02
C TYR A 257 12.08 -31.69 -17.25
N TRP A 258 13.14 -31.07 -16.76
CA TRP A 258 13.12 -29.92 -15.84
C TRP A 258 13.95 -28.78 -16.42
N ILE A 259 13.78 -27.57 -15.89
CA ILE A 259 14.62 -26.42 -16.29
C ILE A 259 15.70 -26.16 -15.24
N SER A 260 16.94 -26.01 -15.73
CA SER A 260 18.10 -25.66 -14.92
C SER A 260 18.97 -24.62 -15.63
N ALA A 261 19.50 -23.66 -14.86
CA ALA A 261 20.53 -22.73 -15.28
C ALA A 261 21.91 -23.40 -15.22
N ALA A 262 22.20 -24.27 -16.19
CA ALA A 262 23.39 -25.13 -16.21
C ALA A 262 24.24 -25.02 -17.48
N ALA A 263 23.81 -24.29 -18.51
CA ALA A 263 24.59 -24.12 -19.73
C ALA A 263 25.57 -22.93 -19.62
N ASP A 264 26.83 -23.11 -20.01
CA ASP A 264 27.84 -22.04 -19.93
C ASP A 264 27.76 -21.06 -21.12
N LYS A 265 27.14 -21.47 -22.24
CA LYS A 265 27.00 -20.69 -23.48
C LYS A 265 25.58 -20.82 -24.05
N PRO A 266 25.08 -19.84 -24.82
CA PRO A 266 23.82 -19.97 -25.53
C PRO A 266 23.96 -20.97 -26.69
N GLU A 267 22.91 -21.75 -26.94
CA GLU A 267 22.84 -22.73 -28.04
C GLU A 267 21.53 -22.54 -28.79
N GLU A 268 21.63 -22.23 -30.08
CA GLU A 268 20.52 -21.84 -30.94
C GLU A 268 20.06 -22.97 -31.87
N GLY A 269 20.73 -24.14 -31.87
CA GLY A 269 20.29 -25.33 -32.57
C GLY A 269 18.90 -25.78 -32.11
N GLN A 270 17.86 -25.50 -32.89
CA GLN A 270 16.46 -25.82 -32.53
C GLN A 270 16.16 -27.32 -32.47
N SER A 271 17.06 -28.16 -33.01
CA SER A 271 16.97 -29.62 -32.95
C SER A 271 17.91 -30.24 -31.90
N GLU A 272 18.81 -29.46 -31.31
CA GLU A 272 19.86 -29.95 -30.41
C GLU A 272 19.33 -30.13 -28.98
N GLU A 273 19.75 -31.19 -28.28
CA GLU A 273 19.37 -31.40 -26.87
C GLU A 273 19.96 -30.32 -25.94
N SER A 274 21.04 -29.66 -26.37
CA SER A 274 21.67 -28.54 -25.67
C SER A 274 20.97 -27.19 -25.88
N CYS A 275 19.88 -27.15 -26.65
CA CYS A 275 19.13 -25.92 -26.95
C CYS A 275 18.82 -25.10 -25.70
N THR A 276 19.07 -23.78 -25.77
CA THR A 276 18.76 -22.83 -24.68
C THR A 276 17.77 -21.76 -25.11
N LEU A 277 17.03 -22.01 -26.20
CA LEU A 277 16.05 -21.10 -26.75
C LEU A 277 14.68 -21.25 -26.09
N PHE A 278 14.11 -20.11 -25.74
CA PHE A 278 12.75 -20.00 -25.23
C PHE A 278 11.95 -19.00 -26.07
N LYS A 279 10.64 -19.25 -26.16
CA LYS A 279 9.65 -18.32 -26.71
C LYS A 279 8.80 -17.77 -25.58
N LEU A 280 8.81 -16.44 -25.42
CA LEU A 280 7.94 -15.72 -24.48
C LEU A 280 6.64 -15.36 -25.19
N ILE A 281 5.55 -16.02 -24.81
CA ILE A 281 4.26 -15.93 -25.48
C ILE A 281 3.37 -15.01 -24.64
N PRO A 282 3.00 -13.82 -25.14
CA PRO A 282 2.13 -12.92 -24.40
C PRO A 282 0.74 -13.56 -24.21
N VAL A 283 0.21 -13.45 -23.00
CA VAL A 283 -1.14 -13.90 -22.63
C VAL A 283 -2.03 -12.70 -22.32
N ASP A 284 -1.47 -11.71 -21.62
CA ASP A 284 -2.10 -10.42 -21.35
C ASP A 284 -1.01 -9.35 -21.25
N THR A 285 -0.98 -8.43 -22.22
CA THR A 285 0.01 -7.36 -22.28
C THR A 285 -0.25 -6.22 -21.29
N ALA A 286 -1.48 -6.06 -20.78
CA ALA A 286 -1.78 -5.03 -19.78
C ALA A 286 -1.22 -5.39 -18.41
N THR A 287 -1.20 -6.69 -18.09
CA THR A 287 -0.67 -7.22 -16.82
C THR A 287 0.69 -7.90 -16.97
N ASN A 288 1.35 -7.79 -18.13
CA ASN A 288 2.63 -8.44 -18.46
C ASN A 288 2.65 -9.94 -18.18
N LYS A 289 1.53 -10.63 -18.44
CA LYS A 289 1.43 -12.09 -18.26
C LYS A 289 1.85 -12.80 -19.53
N ILE A 290 2.70 -13.80 -19.35
CA ILE A 290 3.26 -14.61 -20.42
C ILE A 290 3.19 -16.10 -20.10
N ARG A 291 3.38 -16.90 -21.14
CA ARG A 291 3.81 -18.30 -21.06
C ARG A 291 5.20 -18.44 -21.64
N ILE A 292 5.94 -19.43 -21.18
CA ILE A 292 7.29 -19.69 -21.66
C ILE A 292 7.32 -21.09 -22.26
N MET A 293 7.78 -21.19 -23.51
CA MET A 293 7.93 -22.46 -24.22
C MET A 293 9.40 -22.71 -24.53
N HIS A 294 9.89 -23.91 -24.25
CA HIS A 294 11.20 -24.36 -24.69
C HIS A 294 11.13 -24.76 -26.18
N VAL A 295 11.97 -24.15 -27.02
CA VAL A 295 11.83 -24.20 -28.48
C VAL A 295 12.02 -25.62 -29.03
N GLN A 296 13.11 -26.29 -28.67
CA GLN A 296 13.44 -27.62 -29.23
C GLN A 296 12.39 -28.69 -28.91
N SER A 297 11.76 -28.61 -27.74
CA SER A 297 10.78 -29.62 -27.31
C SER A 297 9.33 -29.25 -27.60
N GLY A 298 9.06 -27.96 -27.85
CA GLY A 298 7.72 -27.38 -27.88
C GLY A 298 6.97 -27.49 -26.55
N CYS A 299 7.67 -27.79 -25.44
CA CYS A 299 7.06 -27.97 -24.14
C CYS A 299 6.98 -26.65 -23.39
N TYR A 300 5.87 -26.42 -22.70
CA TYR A 300 5.68 -25.26 -21.85
C TYR A 300 6.31 -25.48 -20.49
N LEU A 301 6.84 -24.40 -19.92
CA LEU A 301 7.33 -24.37 -18.57
C LEU A 301 6.13 -24.22 -17.62
N CYS A 302 6.09 -25.05 -16.58
CA CYS A 302 5.10 -24.93 -15.52
C CYS A 302 5.72 -25.16 -14.14
N LEU A 303 5.15 -24.54 -13.12
CA LEU A 303 5.37 -24.90 -11.74
C LEU A 303 4.81 -26.29 -11.50
N TRP A 304 5.64 -27.22 -11.01
CA TRP A 304 5.20 -28.59 -10.77
C TRP A 304 5.24 -28.98 -9.30
N TRP A 305 4.23 -29.74 -8.86
CA TRP A 305 4.13 -30.25 -7.50
C TRP A 305 4.69 -31.67 -7.46
N VAL A 306 5.62 -31.92 -6.54
CA VAL A 306 6.16 -33.25 -6.28
C VAL A 306 6.22 -33.50 -4.77
N ASP A 307 6.14 -34.77 -4.37
CA ASP A 307 6.20 -35.17 -2.97
C ASP A 307 7.58 -34.89 -2.34
N SER A 308 8.64 -34.85 -3.15
CA SER A 308 9.98 -34.50 -2.71
C SER A 308 10.04 -33.05 -2.20
N PRO A 309 10.30 -32.80 -0.89
CA PRO A 309 10.34 -31.44 -0.35
C PRO A 309 11.37 -30.55 -1.04
N THR A 310 12.47 -31.16 -1.48
CA THR A 310 13.60 -30.50 -2.15
C THR A 310 13.17 -29.92 -3.50
N PHE A 311 12.59 -30.75 -4.37
CA PHE A 311 12.25 -30.40 -5.76
C PHE A 311 10.82 -29.89 -5.95
N ASN A 312 10.06 -29.79 -4.86
CA ASN A 312 8.71 -29.26 -4.91
C ASN A 312 8.70 -27.81 -5.47
N ASN A 313 7.78 -27.48 -6.38
CA ASN A 313 7.69 -26.18 -7.07
C ASN A 313 8.83 -25.89 -8.05
N CYS A 314 9.61 -26.90 -8.44
CA CYS A 314 10.55 -26.76 -9.53
C CYS A 314 9.84 -26.61 -10.87
N VAL A 315 10.56 -26.05 -11.85
CA VAL A 315 10.03 -25.81 -13.20
C VAL A 315 10.14 -27.08 -14.05
N LEU A 316 9.01 -27.66 -14.40
CA LEU A 316 8.89 -28.80 -15.30
C LEU A 316 8.68 -28.30 -16.74
N ALA A 317 9.21 -29.02 -17.72
CA ALA A 317 9.05 -28.74 -19.15
C ALA A 317 8.78 -30.03 -19.94
N ASN A 318 7.68 -30.72 -19.63
CA ASN A 318 7.31 -32.01 -20.23
C ASN A 318 6.13 -31.96 -21.18
N TYR A 319 5.23 -30.99 -21.02
CA TYR A 319 3.94 -31.01 -21.67
C TYR A 319 3.88 -29.97 -22.80
N ARG A 320 3.37 -30.39 -23.95
CA ARG A 320 3.06 -29.51 -25.10
C ARG A 320 1.67 -28.87 -25.01
N VAL A 321 0.96 -29.15 -23.92
CA VAL A 321 -0.41 -28.70 -23.64
C VAL A 321 -0.45 -28.14 -22.23
N PHE A 322 -1.30 -27.14 -22.02
CA PHE A 322 -1.41 -26.40 -20.77
C PHE A 322 -2.22 -27.19 -19.73
N ASP A 323 -1.80 -27.12 -18.47
CA ASP A 323 -2.70 -27.48 -17.38
C ASP A 323 -3.73 -26.36 -17.15
N GLY A 324 -4.93 -26.71 -16.70
CA GLY A 324 -6.01 -25.74 -16.47
C GLY A 324 -5.82 -24.88 -15.22
N ASN A 325 -4.68 -24.98 -14.52
CA ASN A 325 -4.52 -24.53 -13.13
C ASN A 325 -3.64 -23.29 -12.99
N SER A 326 -3.26 -22.64 -14.10
CA SER A 326 -2.42 -21.42 -14.13
C SER A 326 -0.98 -21.63 -13.63
N CYS A 327 -0.49 -22.87 -13.57
CA CYS A 327 0.89 -23.17 -13.17
C CYS A 327 1.91 -22.83 -14.27
N ASP A 328 1.45 -22.63 -15.50
CA ASP A 328 2.19 -22.22 -16.70
C ASP A 328 2.16 -20.70 -16.95
N LEU A 329 1.41 -19.96 -16.12
CA LEU A 329 1.19 -18.52 -16.28
C LEU A 329 2.13 -17.71 -15.39
N PHE A 330 2.92 -16.85 -16.02
CA PHE A 330 3.93 -16.05 -15.33
C PHE A 330 3.70 -14.56 -15.57
N THR A 331 3.76 -13.77 -14.50
CA THR A 331 3.84 -12.31 -14.58
C THR A 331 5.31 -11.91 -14.69
N VAL A 332 5.63 -11.11 -15.71
CA VAL A 332 6.97 -10.55 -15.93
C VAL A 332 7.06 -9.20 -15.23
N ILE A 333 8.08 -9.06 -14.38
CA ILE A 333 8.40 -7.82 -13.69
C ILE A 333 9.78 -7.36 -14.18
N ASP A 334 9.85 -6.11 -14.62
CA ASP A 334 11.12 -5.47 -14.97
C ASP A 334 11.94 -5.21 -13.70
N TRP A 335 13.08 -5.87 -13.59
CA TRP A 335 13.94 -5.79 -12.42
C TRP A 335 14.57 -4.41 -12.26
N GLU A 336 14.92 -3.71 -13.35
CA GLU A 336 15.53 -2.38 -13.29
C GLU A 336 14.51 -1.33 -12.88
N LEU A 337 13.28 -1.44 -13.39
CA LEU A 337 12.18 -0.59 -12.93
C LEU A 337 11.86 -0.87 -11.46
N LEU A 338 11.86 -2.13 -11.02
CA LEU A 338 11.65 -2.47 -9.61
C LEU A 338 12.76 -1.88 -8.72
N ALA A 339 14.04 -2.04 -9.10
CA ALA A 339 15.20 -1.55 -8.35
C ALA A 339 15.25 -0.02 -8.23
N ASN A 340 14.69 0.68 -9.23
CA ASN A 340 14.72 2.14 -9.32
C ASN A 340 13.35 2.77 -9.07
N LYS A 341 12.33 1.99 -8.72
CA LYS A 341 11.02 2.51 -8.39
C LYS A 341 11.17 3.44 -7.19
N PRO A 342 10.86 4.74 -7.31
CA PRO A 342 10.90 5.64 -6.16
C PRO A 342 9.92 5.10 -5.13
N PHE A 343 10.45 4.69 -3.98
CA PHE A 343 9.63 4.21 -2.88
C PHE A 343 8.85 5.40 -2.33
N SER A 344 7.54 5.42 -2.58
CA SER A 344 6.63 6.39 -1.98
C SER A 344 6.43 6.02 -0.52
N SER A 345 7.41 6.36 0.31
CA SER A 345 7.32 6.11 1.74
C SER A 345 6.19 6.94 2.35
N PRO A 346 5.42 6.37 3.30
CA PRO A 346 4.64 7.17 4.23
C PRO A 346 5.55 8.19 4.92
N ARG A 347 4.99 9.35 5.27
CA ARG A 347 5.72 10.39 6.00
C ARG A 347 6.18 9.89 7.37
N PHE A 348 5.32 9.15 8.08
CA PHE A 348 5.69 8.54 9.36
C PHE A 348 5.72 7.02 9.22
N ILE A 349 6.83 6.42 9.59
CA ILE A 349 7.06 4.98 9.48
C ILE A 349 7.43 4.36 10.82
N VAL A 350 7.14 3.07 10.92
CA VAL A 350 7.74 2.16 11.90
C VAL A 350 8.50 1.09 11.13
N LEU A 351 9.75 0.82 11.51
CA LEU A 351 10.59 -0.20 10.89
C LEU A 351 10.55 -1.47 11.72
N LYS A 352 10.16 -2.60 11.12
CA LYS A 352 10.17 -3.92 11.75
C LYS A 352 11.23 -4.80 11.10
N SER A 353 12.09 -5.43 11.91
CA SER A 353 13.08 -6.38 11.40
C SER A 353 12.45 -7.75 11.13
N HIS A 354 12.79 -8.34 9.98
CA HIS A 354 12.42 -9.73 9.65
C HIS A 354 13.18 -10.75 10.51
N GLN A 355 14.35 -10.38 11.02
CA GLN A 355 15.22 -11.28 11.77
C GLN A 355 14.65 -11.65 13.15
N ASN A 356 14.16 -10.67 13.91
CA ASN A 356 13.73 -10.88 15.29
C ASN A 356 12.26 -10.46 15.55
N ASN A 357 11.55 -9.99 14.51
CA ASN A 357 10.18 -9.52 14.58
C ASN A 357 9.92 -8.34 15.54
N LYS A 358 10.97 -7.61 15.92
CA LYS A 358 10.87 -6.40 16.76
C LYS A 358 10.95 -5.14 15.89
N TYR A 359 10.58 -4.02 16.50
CA TYR A 359 10.61 -2.70 15.86
C TYR A 359 11.89 -1.96 16.24
N LEU A 360 12.38 -1.13 15.31
CA LEU A 360 13.50 -0.24 15.55
C LEU A 360 13.09 0.80 16.60
N GLY A 361 13.91 1.02 17.62
CA GLY A 361 13.75 2.11 18.57
C GLY A 361 15.08 2.47 19.23
N PHE A 362 15.04 3.31 20.26
CA PHE A 362 16.24 3.66 21.02
C PHE A 362 16.70 2.53 21.92
N ASP A 363 18.01 2.40 22.06
CA ASP A 363 18.57 1.58 23.13
C ASP A 363 18.40 2.29 24.47
N HIS A 364 17.44 1.84 25.26
CA HIS A 364 17.13 2.38 26.58
C HIS A 364 17.55 1.45 27.72
N GLU A 365 18.30 0.35 27.45
CA GLU A 365 18.71 -0.63 28.46
C GLU A 365 19.72 -0.05 29.48
N LYS A 366 20.43 1.05 29.14
CA LYS A 366 21.39 1.74 30.02
C LYS A 366 20.91 3.08 30.57
N GLY A 367 19.68 3.49 30.28
CA GLY A 367 19.09 4.73 30.82
C GLY A 367 19.65 6.04 30.27
N ASP A 368 20.60 6.01 29.33
CA ASP A 368 21.18 7.22 28.71
C ASP A 368 20.91 7.27 27.21
N TYR A 369 19.77 7.86 26.83
CA TYR A 369 19.35 8.09 25.43
C TYR A 369 20.30 9.04 24.67
N LYS A 370 21.30 9.64 25.35
CA LYS A 370 22.14 10.71 24.81
C LYS A 370 22.98 10.28 23.62
N ASP A 371 23.33 9.01 23.51
CA ASP A 371 24.20 8.52 22.43
C ASP A 371 23.45 8.29 21.11
N GLY A 372 22.10 8.31 21.12
CA GLY A 372 21.28 8.15 19.92
C GLY A 372 21.38 6.77 19.26
N TYR A 373 21.81 5.74 20.00
CA TYR A 373 21.90 4.37 19.48
C TYR A 373 20.52 3.77 19.20
N LEU A 374 20.43 3.04 18.08
CA LEU A 374 19.20 2.40 17.61
C LEU A 374 19.33 0.87 17.61
N LYS A 375 18.26 0.20 18.04
CA LYS A 375 18.19 -1.26 18.17
C LYS A 375 16.79 -1.76 17.85
N PHE A 376 16.68 -2.93 17.24
CA PHE A 376 15.43 -3.66 17.08
C PHE A 376 15.05 -4.37 18.38
N SER A 377 14.73 -3.60 19.41
CA SER A 377 14.34 -4.06 20.75
C SER A 377 12.87 -3.80 21.08
N GLU A 378 12.24 -2.85 20.40
CA GLU A 378 10.86 -2.46 20.66
C GLU A 378 9.91 -3.59 20.33
N THR A 379 9.04 -3.93 21.26
CA THR A 379 8.08 -5.04 21.08
C THR A 379 6.73 -4.58 20.58
N ARG A 380 6.40 -3.29 20.70
CA ARG A 380 5.10 -2.74 20.32
C ARG A 380 5.25 -1.77 19.16
N VAL A 381 4.42 -1.93 18.13
CA VAL A 381 4.36 -1.00 17.00
C VAL A 381 3.96 0.42 17.43
N ALA A 382 3.21 0.53 18.54
CA ALA A 382 2.77 1.80 19.13
C ALA A 382 3.84 2.49 19.99
N SER A 383 5.05 1.92 20.11
CA SER A 383 6.08 2.49 20.97
C SER A 383 6.45 3.90 20.50
N PRO A 384 6.51 4.90 21.40
CA PRO A 384 6.91 6.26 21.04
C PRO A 384 8.35 6.30 20.49
N TYR A 385 9.20 5.34 20.89
CA TYR A 385 10.58 5.21 20.42
C TYR A 385 10.68 4.65 18.99
N ALA A 386 9.62 4.04 18.47
CA ALA A 386 9.62 3.35 17.18
C ALA A 386 9.11 4.19 16.00
N LYS A 387 8.72 5.44 16.25
CA LYS A 387 8.19 6.35 15.23
C LYS A 387 9.30 7.18 14.59
N PHE A 388 9.41 7.07 13.28
CA PHE A 388 10.35 7.86 12.47
C PHE A 388 9.60 8.66 11.42
N GLU A 389 10.10 9.85 11.11
CA GLU A 389 9.64 10.69 10.01
C GLU A 389 10.59 10.57 8.83
N VAL A 390 10.03 10.43 7.63
CA VAL A 390 10.75 10.37 6.37
C VAL A 390 10.55 11.70 5.65
N GLU A 391 11.64 12.43 5.45
CA GLU A 391 11.66 13.73 4.78
C GLU A 391 12.36 13.60 3.43
N ILE A 392 11.73 14.05 2.34
CA ILE A 392 12.32 13.98 0.99
C ILE A 392 13.49 14.96 0.89
N ALA A 393 14.61 14.52 0.29
CA ALA A 393 15.78 15.37 0.09
C ALA A 393 15.49 16.54 -0.89
N GLN A 394 15.94 17.74 -0.55
CA GLN A 394 15.66 18.97 -1.30
C GLN A 394 16.41 19.05 -2.63
N ARG A 395 17.72 18.73 -2.63
CA ARG A 395 18.55 18.73 -3.85
C ARG A 395 18.45 17.44 -4.66
N GLY A 396 17.84 16.39 -4.09
CA GLY A 396 17.81 15.03 -4.62
C GLY A 396 16.42 14.50 -4.96
N GLY A 397 15.39 15.34 -5.03
CA GLY A 397 13.99 14.91 -5.19
C GLY A 397 13.68 14.06 -6.44
N ILE A 398 14.59 14.01 -7.41
CA ILE A 398 14.50 13.15 -8.62
C ILE A 398 14.99 11.72 -8.35
N ASP A 399 15.90 11.51 -7.39
CA ASP A 399 16.55 10.22 -7.11
C ASP A 399 15.79 9.39 -6.04
N GLY A 400 14.71 9.92 -5.46
CA GLY A 400 13.94 9.25 -4.40
C GLY A 400 14.69 9.09 -3.07
N LEU A 401 15.69 9.94 -2.82
CA LEU A 401 16.46 9.93 -1.57
C LEU A 401 15.72 10.64 -0.44
N VAL A 402 15.91 10.12 0.77
CA VAL A 402 15.21 10.60 1.96
C VAL A 402 16.16 10.79 3.13
N HIS A 403 15.78 11.70 4.02
CA HIS A 403 16.28 11.77 5.39
C HIS A 403 15.32 10.99 6.29
N ILE A 404 15.86 10.23 7.25
CA ILE A 404 15.05 9.55 8.27
C ILE A 404 15.32 10.23 9.60
N ARG A 405 14.27 10.68 10.28
CA ARG A 405 14.36 11.45 11.52
C ARG A 405 13.61 10.72 12.63
N SER A 406 14.20 10.60 13.81
CA SER A 406 13.47 10.06 14.94
C SER A 406 12.45 11.09 15.44
N SER A 407 11.20 10.66 15.65
CA SER A 407 10.17 11.52 16.25
C SER A 407 10.35 11.72 17.75
N GLN A 408 11.17 10.89 18.41
CA GLN A 408 11.39 10.99 19.85
C GLN A 408 12.38 12.09 20.22
N ASN A 409 13.55 12.11 19.57
CA ASN A 409 14.62 13.05 19.90
C ASN A 409 14.84 14.15 18.84
N ASN A 410 14.01 14.15 17.80
CA ASN A 410 14.04 15.07 16.66
C ASN A 410 15.34 15.09 15.84
N LYS A 411 16.23 14.11 16.01
CA LYS A 411 17.51 14.02 15.29
C LYS A 411 17.42 13.10 14.08
N TYR A 412 18.18 13.41 13.05
CA TYR A 412 18.30 12.63 11.82
C TYR A 412 19.24 11.45 12.03
N LEU A 413 18.92 10.37 11.32
CA LEU A 413 19.77 9.19 11.23
C LEU A 413 21.03 9.54 10.43
N VAL A 414 22.18 9.12 10.95
CA VAL A 414 23.50 9.31 10.34
C VAL A 414 24.36 8.09 10.66
N SER A 415 25.29 7.75 9.76
CA SER A 415 26.26 6.69 10.02
C SER A 415 27.46 7.19 10.82
N ASP A 416 27.89 6.40 11.81
CA ASP A 416 29.16 6.60 12.52
C ASP A 416 30.30 5.71 11.96
N GLU A 417 30.22 5.37 10.66
CA GLU A 417 31.04 4.39 9.91
C GLU A 417 30.58 2.93 10.05
N THR A 418 30.15 2.50 11.23
CA THR A 418 29.76 1.09 11.47
C THR A 418 28.28 0.94 11.81
N ARG A 419 27.72 1.88 12.58
CA ARG A 419 26.35 1.91 13.06
C ARG A 419 25.57 3.04 12.41
N ILE A 420 24.26 2.99 12.57
CA ILE A 420 23.36 4.11 12.32
C ILE A 420 22.86 4.63 13.67
N THR A 421 22.96 5.94 13.87
CA THR A 421 22.53 6.63 15.11
C THR A 421 21.62 7.79 14.78
N ALA A 422 20.71 8.15 15.70
CA ALA A 422 19.85 9.32 15.60
C ALA A 422 20.48 10.51 16.34
N THR A 423 21.56 11.07 15.79
CA THR A 423 22.39 12.12 16.45
C THR A 423 22.49 13.42 15.67
N ALA A 424 22.23 13.43 14.36
CA ALA A 424 22.38 14.62 13.53
C ALA A 424 21.25 15.64 13.79
N ARG A 425 21.60 16.90 14.07
CA ARG A 425 20.61 17.96 14.38
C ARG A 425 19.97 18.59 13.13
N LYS A 426 20.65 18.52 11.99
CA LYS A 426 20.21 19.11 10.71
C LYS A 426 20.43 18.08 9.59
N PRO A 427 19.61 18.11 8.53
CA PRO A 427 19.85 17.27 7.36
C PRO A 427 21.14 17.72 6.64
N GLU A 428 21.89 16.76 6.10
CA GLU A 428 23.09 17.00 5.29
C GLU A 428 23.02 16.16 4.01
N GLU A 429 22.99 16.85 2.87
CA GLU A 429 22.77 16.24 1.56
C GLU A 429 24.06 16.09 0.73
N ASP A 430 25.19 16.63 1.22
CA ASP A 430 26.49 16.41 0.60
C ASP A 430 26.92 14.94 0.77
N ARG A 431 26.80 14.18 -0.31
CA ARG A 431 27.11 12.75 -0.37
C ARG A 431 28.58 12.43 -0.06
N SER A 432 29.48 13.41 -0.06
CA SER A 432 30.90 13.22 0.25
C SER A 432 31.21 13.32 1.75
N LYS A 433 30.34 13.95 2.54
CA LYS A 433 30.59 14.19 3.97
C LYS A 433 30.19 12.98 4.82
N LYS A 434 31.01 12.65 5.82
CA LYS A 434 30.67 11.62 6.83
C LYS A 434 29.36 11.92 7.58
N SER A 435 28.99 13.19 7.69
CA SER A 435 27.74 13.64 8.31
C SER A 435 26.50 13.50 7.42
N CYS A 436 26.61 12.93 6.22
CA CYS A 436 25.50 12.72 5.29
C CYS A 436 24.34 11.97 5.97
N THR A 437 23.12 12.47 5.79
CA THR A 437 21.89 11.90 6.39
C THR A 437 20.98 11.25 5.35
N LEU A 438 21.49 11.04 4.13
CA LEU A 438 20.70 10.52 3.01
C LEU A 438 20.64 8.99 3.01
N PHE A 439 19.44 8.48 2.80
CA PHE A 439 19.14 7.06 2.62
C PHE A 439 18.36 6.82 1.32
N LYS A 440 18.54 5.63 0.74
CA LYS A 440 17.70 5.11 -0.34
C LYS A 440 16.88 3.93 0.20
N LEU A 441 15.55 4.03 0.09
CA LEU A 441 14.61 2.96 0.39
C LEU A 441 14.35 2.16 -0.89
N ILE A 442 14.71 0.88 -0.91
CA ILE A 442 14.58 -0.01 -2.06
C ILE A 442 13.49 -1.03 -1.74
N SER A 443 12.37 -0.97 -2.47
CA SER A 443 11.31 -1.96 -2.34
C SER A 443 11.77 -3.33 -2.80
N VAL A 444 11.47 -4.37 -2.02
CA VAL A 444 11.84 -5.76 -2.33
C VAL A 444 10.65 -6.63 -2.73
N ASP A 445 9.43 -6.08 -2.64
CA ASP A 445 8.18 -6.77 -2.89
C ASP A 445 7.18 -5.92 -3.71
N ASP A 446 6.23 -6.57 -4.39
CA ASP A 446 5.24 -5.86 -5.22
C ASP A 446 4.33 -4.92 -4.39
N SER A 447 4.15 -5.22 -3.10
CA SER A 447 3.29 -4.44 -2.21
C SER A 447 3.97 -3.19 -1.66
N ALA A 448 5.28 -3.03 -1.89
CA ALA A 448 6.10 -1.94 -1.37
C ALA A 448 5.96 -1.77 0.14
N THR A 449 5.93 -2.89 0.87
CA THR A 449 5.92 -2.89 2.34
C THR A 449 7.24 -3.34 2.92
N ASP A 450 7.97 -4.19 2.21
CA ASP A 450 9.31 -4.60 2.62
C ASP A 450 10.37 -3.83 1.83
N VAL A 451 11.42 -3.43 2.53
CA VAL A 451 12.50 -2.63 1.98
C VAL A 451 13.88 -3.10 2.43
N GLN A 452 14.85 -2.86 1.57
CA GLN A 452 16.25 -2.67 1.94
C GLN A 452 16.53 -1.18 2.05
N ILE A 453 17.34 -0.79 3.02
CA ILE A 453 17.70 0.61 3.25
C ILE A 453 19.19 0.77 3.02
N VAL A 454 19.60 1.69 2.16
CA VAL A 454 21.01 1.95 1.83
C VAL A 454 21.39 3.33 2.31
N HIS A 455 22.47 3.44 3.09
CA HIS A 455 23.06 4.73 3.43
C HIS A 455 23.89 5.26 2.25
N VAL A 456 23.59 6.47 1.79
CA VAL A 456 24.09 6.98 0.50
C VAL A 456 25.59 7.22 0.49
N GLN A 457 26.15 7.79 1.56
CA GLN A 457 27.58 8.13 1.59
C GLN A 457 28.47 6.89 1.67
N SER A 458 28.11 5.91 2.52
CA SER A 458 28.90 4.69 2.67
C SER A 458 28.60 3.65 1.59
N ARG A 459 27.46 3.78 0.88
CA ARG A 459 26.93 2.79 -0.07
C ARG A 459 26.68 1.41 0.54
N LYS A 460 26.49 1.37 1.86
CA LYS A 460 26.27 0.15 2.63
C LYS A 460 24.79 -0.02 2.96
N HIS A 461 24.34 -1.28 2.98
CA HIS A 461 23.00 -1.65 3.40
C HIS A 461 22.90 -1.58 4.92
N LEU A 462 21.77 -1.13 5.42
CA LEU A 462 21.40 -1.28 6.82
C LEU A 462 21.16 -2.76 7.09
N TRP A 463 21.67 -3.26 8.21
CA TRP A 463 21.49 -4.65 8.60
C TRP A 463 21.43 -4.80 10.13
N VAL A 464 21.00 -5.99 10.60
CA VAL A 464 20.89 -6.32 12.02
C VAL A 464 21.78 -7.51 12.39
N ILE A 465 22.55 -7.37 13.48
CA ILE A 465 23.36 -8.46 14.04
C ILE A 465 22.50 -9.29 15.01
N ARG A 466 22.61 -10.63 14.96
CA ARG A 466 21.73 -11.55 15.71
C ARG A 466 21.96 -11.46 17.22
N GLU A 467 23.22 -11.36 17.62
CA GLU A 467 23.68 -11.39 19.01
C GLU A 467 23.41 -10.05 19.71
N THR A 468 23.47 -8.97 18.94
CA THR A 468 23.17 -7.61 19.41
C THR A 468 22.27 -6.97 18.35
N PRO A 469 20.95 -6.88 18.55
CA PRO A 469 19.99 -6.44 17.51
C PRO A 469 20.10 -4.93 17.20
N ASN A 470 21.29 -4.37 17.28
CA ASN A 470 21.65 -3.01 16.96
C ASN A 470 21.66 -2.84 15.43
N LEU A 471 21.42 -1.61 15.00
CA LEU A 471 21.40 -1.26 13.59
C LEU A 471 22.82 -0.89 13.09
N PHE A 472 23.33 -1.66 12.13
CA PHE A 472 24.65 -1.47 11.54
C PHE A 472 24.57 -1.25 10.03
N THR A 473 25.71 -0.92 9.42
CA THR A 473 25.89 -0.89 7.96
C THR A 473 26.83 -2.00 7.48
N SER A 474 26.50 -2.64 6.37
CA SER A 474 27.26 -3.75 5.78
C SER A 474 27.37 -3.62 4.25
N GLU A 475 28.48 -4.11 3.70
CA GLU A 475 28.68 -4.25 2.24
C GLU A 475 28.13 -5.59 1.71
N HIS A 476 27.91 -6.57 2.59
CA HIS A 476 27.44 -7.90 2.23
C HIS A 476 25.93 -8.02 2.40
N LEU A 477 25.25 -8.33 1.30
CA LEU A 477 23.88 -8.86 1.29
C LEU A 477 23.97 -10.33 1.72
N ASP A 478 23.40 -10.67 2.88
CA ASP A 478 23.50 -12.00 3.48
C ASP A 478 22.25 -12.84 3.14
N GLU A 479 22.39 -14.17 3.06
CA GLU A 479 21.34 -15.14 2.70
C GLU A 479 20.16 -15.21 3.69
N TYR A 480 20.22 -14.47 4.81
CA TYR A 480 19.31 -14.59 5.96
C TYR A 480 18.39 -13.39 6.18
N SER A 481 18.10 -12.56 5.18
CA SER A 481 17.16 -11.41 5.29
C SER A 481 17.49 -10.42 6.42
N ARG A 482 18.77 -10.25 6.77
CA ARG A 482 19.21 -9.39 7.90
C ARG A 482 19.16 -7.90 7.58
N ASP A 483 19.05 -7.58 6.32
CA ASP A 483 18.98 -6.27 5.70
C ASP A 483 17.55 -5.91 5.23
N MET A 484 16.58 -6.75 5.60
CA MET A 484 15.17 -6.60 5.24
C MET A 484 14.34 -6.04 6.39
N PHE A 485 13.56 -5.02 6.06
CA PHE A 485 12.70 -4.32 7.01
C PHE A 485 11.30 -4.15 6.44
N THR A 486 10.27 -4.43 7.24
CA THR A 486 8.91 -4.01 6.91
C THR A 486 8.74 -2.56 7.34
N ILE A 487 8.35 -1.71 6.39
CA ILE A 487 7.84 -0.36 6.64
C ILE A 487 6.35 -0.48 6.94
N ILE A 488 5.98 -0.04 8.13
CA ILE A 488 4.59 0.12 8.54
C ILE A 488 4.27 1.61 8.47
N ASP A 489 3.25 1.96 7.69
CA ASP A 489 2.68 3.30 7.70
C ASP A 489 2.09 3.59 9.08
N TRP A 490 2.76 4.45 9.84
CA TRP A 490 2.33 4.83 11.18
C TRP A 490 0.95 5.51 11.14
N GLU A 491 0.68 6.32 10.11
CA GLU A 491 -0.58 7.08 10.00
C GLU A 491 -1.78 6.17 9.68
N SER A 492 -1.52 4.99 9.11
CA SER A 492 -2.53 3.95 8.91
C SER A 492 -2.93 3.24 10.22
N LEU A 493 -2.09 3.31 11.26
CA LEU A 493 -2.34 2.63 12.53
C LEU A 493 -3.40 3.40 13.35
N VAL A 494 -4.37 2.65 13.87
CA VAL A 494 -5.40 3.20 14.76
C VAL A 494 -5.17 2.75 16.20
N PHE A 495 -4.58 3.65 16.97
CA PHE A 495 -4.46 3.55 18.42
C PHE A 495 -5.76 4.03 19.08
N LEU A 496 -6.60 3.09 19.50
CA LEU A 496 -7.80 3.40 20.29
C LEU A 496 -7.42 3.71 21.74
N PRO A 497 -8.11 4.67 22.39
CA PRO A 497 -8.01 4.87 23.83
C PRO A 497 -8.31 3.58 24.60
N ARG A 498 -7.79 3.48 25.82
CA ARG A 498 -8.02 2.32 26.70
C ARG A 498 -9.50 2.04 26.93
N HIS A 499 -10.30 3.08 27.11
CA HIS A 499 -11.74 3.01 27.30
C HIS A 499 -12.45 3.73 26.15
N VAL A 500 -13.41 3.05 25.52
CA VAL A 500 -14.15 3.56 24.37
C VAL A 500 -15.63 3.20 24.46
N ALA A 501 -16.46 4.01 23.82
CA ALA A 501 -17.85 3.72 23.50
C ALA A 501 -18.00 3.78 21.98
N PHE A 502 -18.66 2.78 21.40
CA PHE A 502 -18.91 2.73 19.96
C PHE A 502 -20.36 3.11 19.68
N LYS A 503 -20.58 4.04 18.75
CA LYS A 503 -21.92 4.48 18.34
C LYS A 503 -22.16 4.07 16.89
N GLY A 504 -23.26 3.36 16.65
CA GLY A 504 -23.63 2.85 15.34
C GLY A 504 -24.32 3.90 14.46
N ASN A 505 -24.57 3.53 13.21
CA ASN A 505 -25.31 4.36 12.25
C ASN A 505 -26.76 4.65 12.65
N ASN A 506 -27.33 3.87 13.56
CA ASN A 506 -28.65 4.11 14.15
C ASN A 506 -28.65 5.17 15.27
N GLY A 507 -27.49 5.78 15.56
CA GLY A 507 -27.35 6.80 16.59
C GLY A 507 -27.34 6.24 18.03
N GLN A 508 -27.29 4.92 18.20
CA GLN A 508 -27.25 4.26 19.51
C GLN A 508 -25.86 3.69 19.80
N TYR A 509 -25.50 3.64 21.07
CA TYR A 509 -24.28 3.03 21.56
C TYR A 509 -24.38 1.51 21.56
N LEU A 510 -23.28 0.88 21.16
CA LEU A 510 -23.06 -0.55 21.28
C LEU A 510 -22.95 -0.91 22.76
N CYS A 511 -23.76 -1.86 23.19
CA CYS A 511 -23.80 -2.29 24.57
C CYS A 511 -23.93 -3.81 24.69
N LEU A 512 -23.40 -4.35 25.77
CA LEU A 512 -23.55 -5.76 26.12
C LEU A 512 -25.01 -6.06 26.50
N ARG A 513 -25.61 -7.08 25.86
CA ARG A 513 -26.98 -7.55 26.12
C ARG A 513 -27.04 -9.08 26.08
N GLN A 514 -27.90 -9.66 26.93
CA GLN A 514 -28.24 -11.08 26.88
C GLN A 514 -29.40 -11.29 25.90
N ILE A 515 -29.14 -11.97 24.79
CA ILE A 515 -30.14 -12.23 23.75
C ILE A 515 -30.08 -13.73 23.39
N GLY A 516 -31.19 -14.44 23.61
CA GLY A 516 -31.27 -15.87 23.31
C GLY A 516 -30.20 -16.71 24.02
N GLY A 517 -29.85 -16.37 25.27
CA GLY A 517 -28.86 -17.09 26.08
C GLY A 517 -27.39 -16.75 25.79
N HIS A 518 -27.11 -15.80 24.89
CA HIS A 518 -25.73 -15.40 24.55
C HIS A 518 -25.47 -13.91 24.82
N PRO A 519 -24.21 -13.54 25.16
CA PRO A 519 -23.79 -12.17 25.43
C PRO A 519 -23.51 -11.38 24.14
N TYR A 520 -24.57 -10.96 23.45
CA TYR A 520 -24.47 -10.16 22.23
C TYR A 520 -24.04 -8.71 22.50
N LEU A 521 -23.44 -8.09 21.47
CA LEU A 521 -23.19 -6.66 21.42
C LEU A 521 -24.22 -6.00 20.51
N GLN A 522 -25.08 -5.15 21.10
CA GLN A 522 -26.23 -4.56 20.42
C GLN A 522 -26.15 -3.03 20.44
N PHE A 523 -26.41 -2.37 19.31
CA PHE A 523 -26.58 -0.92 19.25
C PHE A 523 -27.98 -0.55 19.75
N SER A 524 -28.16 -0.42 21.08
CA SER A 524 -29.47 -0.19 21.71
C SER A 524 -29.51 0.88 22.80
N SER A 525 -28.38 1.36 23.31
CA SER A 525 -28.38 2.40 24.36
C SER A 525 -28.33 3.82 23.77
N GLY A 526 -29.13 4.74 24.29
CA GLY A 526 -29.01 6.18 24.02
C GLY A 526 -28.07 6.92 24.98
N ASP A 527 -27.64 6.27 26.06
CA ASP A 527 -26.85 6.86 27.14
C ASP A 527 -25.46 6.22 27.20
N ILE A 528 -24.42 7.05 27.12
CA ILE A 528 -23.01 6.63 27.20
C ILE A 528 -22.64 6.11 28.60
N GLY A 529 -23.39 6.51 29.63
CA GLY A 529 -23.23 6.06 31.01
C GLY A 529 -23.79 4.67 31.31
N ASP A 530 -24.52 4.04 30.38
CA ASP A 530 -25.03 2.67 30.54
C ASP A 530 -23.85 1.70 30.78
N ALA A 531 -23.97 0.88 31.83
CA ALA A 531 -22.93 -0.06 32.27
C ALA A 531 -22.47 -1.04 31.17
N GLY A 532 -23.32 -1.33 30.18
CA GLY A 532 -22.99 -2.19 29.04
C GLY A 532 -22.24 -1.50 27.91
N VAL A 533 -22.15 -0.16 27.89
CA VAL A 533 -21.61 0.64 26.76
C VAL A 533 -20.09 0.77 26.79
N THR A 534 -19.50 0.93 27.98
CA THR A 534 -18.05 1.14 28.09
C THR A 534 -17.30 -0.13 27.73
N MET A 535 -16.39 -0.03 26.76
CA MET A 535 -15.52 -1.11 26.31
C MET A 535 -14.06 -0.79 26.65
N GLU A 536 -13.31 -1.81 27.05
CA GLU A 536 -11.87 -1.77 27.24
C GLU A 536 -11.14 -2.34 26.04
N VAL A 537 -10.15 -1.60 25.54
CA VAL A 537 -9.30 -2.01 24.41
C VAL A 537 -7.92 -2.43 24.92
N PHE A 538 -7.45 -3.57 24.42
CA PHE A 538 -6.14 -4.14 24.70
C PHE A 538 -5.39 -4.28 23.37
N MET A 539 -4.28 -3.58 23.24
CA MET A 539 -3.46 -3.66 22.03
C MET A 539 -2.36 -4.70 22.18
N ASN A 540 -2.21 -5.54 21.17
CA ASN A 540 -1.11 -6.47 21.01
C ASN A 540 0.10 -5.79 20.36
N ASN A 541 1.23 -6.47 20.43
CA ASN A 541 2.52 -6.03 19.89
C ASN A 541 2.51 -5.68 18.39
N ASP A 542 1.64 -6.34 17.60
CA ASP A 542 1.46 -6.15 16.16
C ASP A 542 0.39 -5.10 15.79
N GLY A 543 -0.15 -4.39 16.79
CA GLY A 543 -1.22 -3.41 16.60
C GLY A 543 -2.62 -4.02 16.44
N SER A 544 -2.77 -5.34 16.44
CA SER A 544 -4.09 -5.96 16.60
C SER A 544 -4.66 -5.65 17.99
N ILE A 545 -5.98 -5.63 18.10
CA ILE A 545 -6.67 -5.29 19.35
C ILE A 545 -7.62 -6.40 19.79
N ARG A 546 -7.76 -6.54 21.10
CA ARG A 546 -8.80 -7.31 21.77
C ARG A 546 -9.68 -6.34 22.56
N ILE A 547 -10.98 -6.59 22.57
CA ILE A 547 -11.97 -5.70 23.16
C ILE A 547 -12.81 -6.50 24.15
N LYS A 548 -13.13 -5.93 25.30
CA LYS A 548 -14.11 -6.50 26.25
C LYS A 548 -14.99 -5.40 26.84
N PRO A 549 -16.25 -5.70 27.22
CA PRO A 549 -17.05 -4.78 28.04
C PRO A 549 -16.35 -4.53 29.38
N ALA A 550 -16.34 -3.29 29.88
CA ALA A 550 -15.67 -2.94 31.14
C ALA A 550 -16.25 -3.68 32.36
N GLY A 551 -17.56 -3.97 32.34
CA GLY A 551 -18.22 -4.79 33.36
C GLY A 551 -17.99 -6.30 33.23
N SER A 552 -17.17 -6.76 32.28
CA SER A 552 -16.92 -8.18 32.02
C SER A 552 -15.42 -8.48 31.89
N ASN A 553 -15.03 -9.70 32.26
CA ASN A 553 -13.69 -10.23 32.03
C ASN A 553 -13.58 -11.05 30.74
N LYS A 554 -14.68 -11.19 29.97
CA LYS A 554 -14.73 -11.97 28.73
C LYS A 554 -14.50 -11.09 27.51
N PHE A 555 -13.61 -11.52 26.62
CA PHE A 555 -13.30 -10.80 25.39
C PHE A 555 -14.34 -11.04 24.29
N TRP A 556 -14.42 -10.08 23.37
CA TRP A 556 -15.16 -10.20 22.12
C TRP A 556 -14.59 -11.35 21.29
N ARG A 557 -15.49 -12.15 20.72
CA ARG A 557 -15.19 -13.27 19.86
C ARG A 557 -16.24 -13.40 18.78
N ARG A 558 -15.80 -13.70 17.57
CA ARG A 558 -16.66 -13.98 16.43
C ARG A 558 -17.21 -15.43 16.48
N SER A 559 -18.52 -15.62 16.36
CA SER A 559 -19.17 -16.94 16.26
C SER A 559 -20.62 -16.89 15.72
N PRO A 560 -20.96 -17.61 14.62
CA PRO A 560 -20.07 -17.82 13.50
C PRO A 560 -19.60 -16.46 12.96
N ASN A 561 -20.52 -15.53 12.62
CA ASN A 561 -20.18 -14.15 12.25
C ASN A 561 -20.67 -13.11 13.28
N TRP A 562 -21.52 -13.49 14.24
CA TRP A 562 -21.93 -12.60 15.34
C TRP A 562 -20.77 -12.36 16.31
N ILE A 563 -20.74 -11.19 16.95
CA ILE A 563 -19.73 -10.89 17.97
C ILE A 563 -20.35 -11.06 19.37
N TRP A 564 -19.79 -11.97 20.14
CA TRP A 564 -20.16 -12.25 21.53
C TRP A 564 -19.04 -11.86 22.48
N ALA A 565 -19.38 -11.40 23.68
CA ALA A 565 -18.42 -11.17 24.75
C ALA A 565 -18.35 -12.39 25.69
N ASP A 566 -17.82 -13.50 25.19
CA ASP A 566 -17.82 -14.81 25.87
C ASP A 566 -16.45 -15.48 25.99
N SER A 567 -15.38 -14.90 25.42
CA SER A 567 -14.10 -15.58 25.34
C SER A 567 -13.29 -15.49 26.64
N ASP A 568 -12.87 -16.66 27.10
CA ASP A 568 -11.89 -16.85 28.17
C ASP A 568 -10.44 -16.95 27.67
N ASP A 569 -10.22 -16.75 26.37
CA ASP A 569 -8.87 -16.84 25.82
C ASP A 569 -7.99 -15.77 26.48
N THR A 570 -7.01 -16.21 27.26
CA THR A 570 -6.00 -15.33 27.84
C THR A 570 -4.83 -15.12 26.89
N THR A 571 -4.77 -15.91 25.82
CA THR A 571 -3.78 -15.81 24.75
C THR A 571 -4.29 -14.88 23.64
N SER A 572 -3.38 -14.37 22.82
CA SER A 572 -3.73 -13.62 21.61
C SER A 572 -3.60 -14.50 20.36
N ASN A 573 -3.84 -15.82 20.50
CA ASN A 573 -3.68 -16.79 19.41
C ASN A 573 -4.98 -17.05 18.66
N ASN A 574 -6.14 -16.92 19.32
CA ASN A 574 -7.42 -17.09 18.65
C ASN A 574 -7.75 -15.85 17.79
N LYS A 575 -7.60 -16.00 16.48
CA LYS A 575 -7.88 -14.95 15.48
C LYS A 575 -9.32 -14.42 15.54
N ASP A 576 -10.28 -15.21 16.01
CA ASP A 576 -11.68 -14.75 16.17
C ASP A 576 -11.85 -13.73 17.30
N THR A 577 -10.88 -13.62 18.21
CA THR A 577 -10.85 -12.59 19.27
C THR A 577 -10.03 -11.36 18.91
N LEU A 578 -9.36 -11.39 17.76
CA LEU A 578 -8.48 -10.32 17.29
C LEU A 578 -9.19 -9.44 16.28
N PHE A 579 -9.05 -8.15 16.46
CA PHE A 579 -9.60 -7.14 15.58
C PHE A 579 -8.51 -6.17 15.12
N ARG A 580 -8.75 -5.50 14.00
CA ARG A 580 -7.95 -4.37 13.53
C ARG A 580 -8.86 -3.20 13.22
N ALA A 581 -8.50 -2.03 13.76
CA ALA A 581 -9.23 -0.79 13.52
C ALA A 581 -8.66 -0.08 12.29
N PHE A 582 -9.56 0.50 11.48
CA PHE A 582 -9.23 1.29 10.30
C PHE A 582 -9.87 2.67 10.44
N LYS A 583 -9.10 3.73 10.17
CA LYS A 583 -9.58 5.10 10.28
C LYS A 583 -10.50 5.40 9.10
N VAL A 584 -11.72 5.85 9.38
CA VAL A 584 -12.64 6.40 8.37
C VAL A 584 -12.53 7.92 8.34
N ASN A 585 -12.47 8.53 9.52
CA ASN A 585 -12.15 9.94 9.74
C ASN A 585 -11.67 10.14 11.19
N ASP A 586 -11.52 11.38 11.65
CA ASP A 586 -10.97 11.70 12.98
C ASP A 586 -11.76 11.16 14.19
N GLN A 587 -13.03 10.77 14.01
CA GLN A 587 -13.91 10.26 15.07
C GLN A 587 -14.58 8.92 14.73
N THR A 588 -14.41 8.41 13.52
CA THR A 588 -15.11 7.21 13.03
C THR A 588 -14.10 6.17 12.56
N ILE A 589 -14.34 4.92 12.96
CA ILE A 589 -13.53 3.77 12.57
C ILE A 589 -14.38 2.69 11.89
N ALA A 590 -13.69 1.73 11.28
CA ALA A 590 -14.21 0.41 10.96
C ALA A 590 -13.41 -0.65 11.72
N LEU A 591 -14.07 -1.71 12.20
CA LEU A 591 -13.41 -2.83 12.88
C LEU A 591 -13.44 -4.07 11.98
N ARG A 592 -12.28 -4.65 11.69
CA ARG A 592 -12.14 -5.92 10.96
C ARG A 592 -11.81 -7.05 11.92
N ASN A 593 -12.50 -8.18 11.83
CA ASN A 593 -12.11 -9.38 12.57
C ASN A 593 -11.02 -10.15 11.79
N LEU A 594 -9.98 -10.63 12.47
CA LEU A 594 -8.86 -11.32 11.82
C LEU A 594 -9.11 -12.81 11.56
N GLY A 595 -10.19 -13.38 12.12
CA GLY A 595 -10.58 -14.77 11.91
C GLY A 595 -11.18 -15.03 10.53
N ASN A 596 -12.05 -14.13 10.05
CA ASN A 596 -12.65 -14.22 8.72
C ASN A 596 -12.29 -13.07 7.75
N ASN A 597 -11.48 -12.10 8.20
CA ASN A 597 -11.10 -10.92 7.43
C ASN A 597 -12.29 -10.07 6.94
N ASN A 598 -13.43 -10.10 7.62
CA ASN A 598 -14.58 -9.23 7.34
C ASN A 598 -14.67 -8.08 8.33
N PHE A 599 -15.29 -6.99 7.89
CA PHE A 599 -15.64 -5.84 8.71
C PHE A 599 -16.92 -6.09 9.51
N CYS A 600 -16.91 -5.61 10.74
CA CYS A 600 -18.03 -5.61 11.66
C CYS A 600 -19.05 -4.53 11.24
N LYS A 601 -20.32 -4.90 11.17
CA LYS A 601 -21.45 -4.01 10.90
C LYS A 601 -22.57 -4.19 11.92
N SER A 602 -23.42 -3.17 12.03
CA SER A 602 -24.75 -3.35 12.62
C SER A 602 -25.62 -4.19 11.69
N LEU A 603 -26.21 -5.27 12.21
CA LEU A 603 -27.06 -6.18 11.45
C LEU A 603 -28.33 -6.57 12.21
N SER A 604 -29.46 -6.55 11.50
CA SER A 604 -30.73 -7.10 11.95
C SER A 604 -31.08 -8.34 11.12
N LYS A 605 -30.87 -9.53 11.68
CA LYS A 605 -31.07 -10.82 11.00
C LYS A 605 -31.23 -11.94 12.05
N GLU A 606 -31.85 -13.06 11.70
CA GLU A 606 -31.96 -14.25 12.56
C GLU A 606 -32.61 -13.98 13.93
N GLY A 607 -33.56 -13.04 13.98
CA GLY A 607 -34.22 -12.60 15.22
C GLY A 607 -33.38 -11.68 16.11
N LYS A 608 -32.21 -11.21 15.63
CA LYS A 608 -31.36 -10.25 16.33
C LYS A 608 -31.58 -8.89 15.67
N THR A 609 -31.58 -7.83 16.47
CA THR A 609 -31.84 -6.47 16.00
C THR A 609 -30.64 -5.60 16.30
N ASN A 610 -30.03 -5.00 15.27
CA ASN A 610 -28.88 -4.10 15.36
C ASN A 610 -27.72 -4.68 16.20
N CYS A 611 -27.40 -5.96 16.02
CA CYS A 611 -26.27 -6.60 16.70
C CYS A 611 -25.01 -6.50 15.84
N LEU A 612 -23.84 -6.48 16.50
CA LEU A 612 -22.54 -6.44 15.82
C LEU A 612 -22.23 -7.79 15.14
N ASN A 613 -21.91 -7.74 13.84
CA ASN A 613 -21.66 -8.92 13.02
C ASN A 613 -20.55 -8.68 11.98
N ALA A 614 -19.60 -9.59 11.83
CA ALA A 614 -18.48 -9.50 10.88
C ALA A 614 -18.78 -10.21 9.55
N ASP A 615 -19.51 -9.56 8.64
CA ASP A 615 -20.08 -10.21 7.45
C ASP A 615 -19.68 -9.61 6.09
N VAL A 616 -19.11 -8.40 6.08
CA VAL A 616 -18.90 -7.65 4.82
C VAL A 616 -17.42 -7.37 4.56
N SER A 617 -17.03 -7.36 3.29
CA SER A 617 -15.64 -7.15 2.86
C SER A 617 -15.25 -5.68 2.67
N SER A 618 -16.20 -4.75 2.76
CA SER A 618 -15.99 -3.31 2.52
C SER A 618 -16.60 -2.42 3.62
N ILE A 619 -16.12 -1.17 3.73
CA ILE A 619 -16.55 -0.19 4.74
C ILE A 619 -17.82 0.53 4.26
N THR A 620 -18.99 -0.08 4.47
CA THR A 620 -20.29 0.55 4.20
C THR A 620 -20.74 1.45 5.37
N LYS A 621 -21.87 2.15 5.23
CA LYS A 621 -22.40 3.01 6.31
C LYS A 621 -22.66 2.24 7.62
N GLU A 622 -23.08 0.98 7.53
CA GLU A 622 -23.38 0.13 8.69
C GLU A 622 -22.12 -0.38 9.40
N VAL A 623 -20.95 -0.29 8.76
CA VAL A 623 -19.63 -0.66 9.31
C VAL A 623 -19.02 0.47 10.13
N GLN A 624 -19.44 1.71 9.87
CA GLN A 624 -18.86 2.90 10.48
C GLN A 624 -19.28 3.01 11.95
N LEU A 625 -18.29 2.99 12.85
CA LEU A 625 -18.46 3.13 14.29
C LEU A 625 -17.86 4.46 14.72
N ARG A 626 -18.71 5.38 15.19
CA ARG A 626 -18.20 6.59 15.85
C ARG A 626 -17.63 6.20 17.20
N VAL A 627 -16.41 6.62 17.48
CA VAL A 627 -15.70 6.37 18.73
C VAL A 627 -15.87 7.57 19.63
N GLU A 628 -16.33 7.34 20.85
CA GLU A 628 -16.39 8.32 21.92
C GLU A 628 -15.61 7.77 23.13
N VAL A 629 -15.08 8.66 23.96
CA VAL A 629 -14.35 8.30 25.18
C VAL A 629 -15.32 8.46 26.36
N PRO A 630 -15.73 7.36 27.04
CA PRO A 630 -16.72 7.39 28.11
C PRO A 630 -16.08 7.87 29.43
N VAL A 631 -15.70 9.14 29.47
CA VAL A 631 -15.06 9.80 30.62
C VAL A 631 -15.90 11.02 31.03
N LEU A 632 -16.18 11.15 32.33
CA LEU A 632 -16.87 12.30 32.92
C LEU A 632 -15.96 13.53 33.04
N GLU A 633 -14.73 13.33 33.52
CA GLU A 633 -13.75 14.39 33.72
C GLU A 633 -12.35 13.89 33.36
N ARG A 634 -11.57 14.73 32.66
CA ARG A 634 -10.16 14.48 32.34
C ARG A 634 -9.28 15.64 32.80
N LYS A 635 -8.17 15.31 33.48
CA LYS A 635 -7.15 16.27 33.94
C LYS A 635 -5.76 15.85 33.49
N PHE A 636 -4.97 16.82 33.03
CA PHE A 636 -3.56 16.65 32.68
C PHE A 636 -2.68 17.43 33.65
N TYR A 637 -1.64 16.80 34.19
CA TYR A 637 -0.73 17.40 35.17
C TYR A 637 0.67 16.80 35.10
N ASN A 638 1.62 17.41 35.82
CA ASN A 638 3.02 16.98 35.88
C ASN A 638 3.68 16.86 34.49
N ILE A 639 3.50 17.91 33.66
CA ILE A 639 4.08 17.99 32.32
C ILE A 639 5.58 18.22 32.45
N LYS A 640 6.38 17.37 31.80
CA LYS A 640 7.83 17.44 31.77
C LYS A 640 8.30 17.60 30.33
N TYR A 641 8.84 18.77 30.00
CA TYR A 641 9.42 19.04 28.69
C TYR A 641 10.85 18.53 28.60
N ASP A 642 11.19 17.89 27.49
CA ASP A 642 12.54 17.47 27.14
C ASP A 642 13.20 18.54 26.26
N LEU A 643 13.83 19.52 26.92
CA LEU A 643 14.47 20.64 26.25
C LEU A 643 15.78 20.25 25.54
N ASP A 644 16.43 19.15 25.96
CA ASP A 644 17.68 18.67 25.36
C ASP A 644 17.45 18.06 23.97
N ASN A 645 16.24 17.55 23.72
CA ASN A 645 15.83 16.92 22.47
C ASN A 645 14.81 17.75 21.68
N CYS A 646 14.80 19.06 21.89
CA CYS A 646 14.00 19.98 21.11
C CYS A 646 14.59 20.26 19.72
N ARG A 647 13.75 20.79 18.82
CA ARG A 647 14.14 21.23 17.47
C ARG A 647 13.72 22.68 17.29
N ILE A 648 14.56 23.48 16.62
CA ILE A 648 14.21 24.79 16.06
C ILE A 648 14.36 24.70 14.54
N TYR A 649 13.40 25.22 13.78
CA TYR A 649 13.34 25.17 12.32
C TYR A 649 12.50 26.33 11.76
N ASP A 650 12.42 26.41 10.43
CA ASP A 650 11.74 27.49 9.69
C ASP A 650 12.17 28.90 10.12
N GLU A 651 13.46 29.04 10.46
CA GLU A 651 14.06 30.30 10.89
C GLU A 651 14.11 31.29 9.71
N SER A 652 13.43 32.42 9.87
CA SER A 652 13.41 33.50 8.88
C SER A 652 13.71 34.84 9.53
N LYS A 653 14.71 35.56 9.00
CA LYS A 653 15.05 36.90 9.47
C LYS A 653 14.16 37.93 8.80
N LEU A 654 13.43 38.71 9.59
CA LEU A 654 12.40 39.65 9.16
C LEU A 654 12.65 41.04 9.75
N VAL A 655 12.26 42.09 9.02
CA VAL A 655 12.10 43.45 9.56
C VAL A 655 10.70 43.54 10.15
N ILE A 656 10.60 43.72 11.47
CA ILE A 656 9.32 43.67 12.21
C ILE A 656 8.80 45.05 12.62
N ALA A 657 9.67 46.06 12.66
CA ALA A 657 9.29 47.47 12.78
C ALA A 657 10.30 48.36 12.07
N MET A 658 9.84 49.53 11.62
CA MET A 658 10.66 50.55 11.01
C MET A 658 10.21 51.91 11.51
N ASN A 659 11.16 52.76 11.90
CA ASN A 659 10.92 54.16 12.19
C ASN A 659 12.14 54.99 11.76
N SER A 660 11.98 56.29 11.55
CA SER A 660 13.06 57.16 11.10
C SER A 660 13.05 58.51 11.81
N ALA A 661 14.24 59.06 12.02
CA ALA A 661 14.45 60.41 12.51
C ALA A 661 15.27 61.21 11.49
N SER A 662 14.97 62.51 11.34
CA SER A 662 15.68 63.41 10.43
C SER A 662 16.25 64.58 11.19
N ASN A 663 17.50 64.95 10.92
CA ASN A 663 18.16 66.09 11.52
C ASN A 663 18.53 67.12 10.44
N TYR A 664 17.79 68.22 10.42
CA TYR A 664 17.99 69.34 9.48
C TYR A 664 18.97 70.40 10.02
N THR A 665 19.60 70.14 11.16
CA THR A 665 20.57 71.07 11.76
C THR A 665 22.00 70.75 11.33
N ARG A 666 22.92 71.67 11.65
CA ARG A 666 24.36 71.51 11.36
C ARG A 666 25.14 70.77 12.46
N LYS A 667 24.47 70.24 13.49
CA LYS A 667 25.09 69.51 14.59
C LYS A 667 24.39 68.16 14.77
N SER A 668 25.12 67.13 15.19
CA SER A 668 24.51 65.84 15.50
C SER A 668 23.53 65.97 16.67
N GLU A 669 22.41 65.26 16.60
CA GLU A 669 21.39 65.25 17.64
C GLU A 669 21.09 63.81 18.04
N SER A 670 20.80 63.56 19.32
CA SER A 670 20.38 62.24 19.78
C SER A 670 18.88 62.24 19.99
N LEU A 671 18.19 61.38 19.24
CA LEU A 671 16.74 61.27 19.24
C LEU A 671 16.33 59.87 19.70
N GLU A 672 15.23 59.78 20.43
CA GLU A 672 14.66 58.51 20.87
C GLU A 672 13.52 58.13 19.93
N LEU A 673 13.68 56.99 19.26
CA LEU A 673 12.71 56.46 18.31
C LEU A 673 11.90 55.35 18.97
N LYS A 674 10.57 55.46 18.88
CA LYS A 674 9.65 54.42 19.30
C LYS A 674 9.36 53.48 18.13
N LEU A 675 9.76 52.22 18.25
CA LEU A 675 9.48 51.14 17.29
C LEU A 675 8.38 50.26 17.84
N SER A 676 7.22 50.25 17.19
CA SER A 676 6.06 49.43 17.58
C SER A 676 5.92 48.25 16.63
N TYR A 677 5.76 47.04 17.17
CA TYR A 677 5.49 45.83 16.39
C TYR A 677 4.44 44.95 17.06
N THR A 678 3.78 44.11 16.27
CA THR A 678 2.87 43.08 16.77
C THR A 678 3.65 41.80 17.00
N ASP A 679 3.88 41.47 18.26
CA ASP A 679 4.47 40.21 18.65
C ASP A 679 3.43 39.10 18.53
N THR A 680 3.71 38.11 17.69
CA THR A 680 2.80 36.99 17.38
C THR A 680 3.48 35.70 17.78
N HIS A 681 2.81 34.94 18.64
CA HIS A 681 3.29 33.62 19.05
C HIS A 681 2.19 32.58 18.87
N THR A 682 2.55 31.39 18.40
CA THR A 682 1.64 30.24 18.28
C THR A 682 2.04 29.14 19.24
N ARG A 683 1.06 28.34 19.65
CA ARG A 683 1.25 27.19 20.53
C ARG A 683 0.24 26.09 20.25
N THR A 684 0.73 24.87 20.13
CA THR A 684 -0.05 23.67 19.85
C THR A 684 0.54 22.51 20.62
N TRP A 685 -0.30 21.72 21.28
CA TRP A 685 0.13 20.46 21.88
C TRP A 685 -0.46 19.31 21.07
N LYS A 686 0.40 18.35 20.74
CA LYS A 686 0.05 17.14 20.01
C LYS A 686 0.31 15.94 20.91
N ALA A 687 -0.61 14.98 20.89
CA ALA A 687 -0.41 13.69 21.52
C ALA A 687 -0.17 12.65 20.42
N ASN A 688 0.56 11.57 20.75
CA ASN A 688 0.69 10.40 19.87
C ASN A 688 -0.61 9.57 19.87
N VAL A 689 -1.70 10.16 19.39
CA VAL A 689 -3.02 9.52 19.25
C VAL A 689 -3.46 9.56 17.79
N SER A 690 -4.07 8.48 17.31
CA SER A 690 -4.53 8.37 15.92
C SER A 690 -5.90 9.01 15.66
N LEU A 691 -6.68 9.25 16.73
CA LEU A 691 -8.04 9.77 16.70
C LEU A 691 -8.16 11.03 17.57
N LYS A 692 -8.93 12.02 17.11
CA LYS A 692 -9.24 13.24 17.85
C LYS A 692 -10.49 13.04 18.72
N VAL A 693 -10.43 12.05 19.60
CA VAL A 693 -11.55 11.70 20.49
C VAL A 693 -11.13 12.00 21.93
N GLY A 694 -11.81 12.92 22.59
CA GLY A 694 -11.50 13.28 23.97
C GLY A 694 -12.49 14.24 24.59
N ALA A 695 -12.65 14.14 25.91
CA ALA A 695 -13.35 15.13 26.72
C ALA A 695 -12.51 16.41 26.83
N LYS A 696 -13.17 17.58 26.94
CA LYS A 696 -12.50 18.83 27.29
C LYS A 696 -11.72 18.65 28.59
N ALA A 697 -10.46 19.08 28.59
CA ALA A 697 -9.58 18.91 29.74
C ALA A 697 -9.08 20.26 30.27
N THR A 698 -8.57 20.24 31.50
CA THR A 698 -7.83 21.36 32.08
C THR A 698 -6.36 20.99 32.23
N MET A 699 -5.47 21.91 31.90
CA MET A 699 -4.02 21.70 31.93
C MET A 699 -3.31 22.90 32.58
N LYS A 700 -2.31 22.64 33.43
CA LYS A 700 -1.41 23.64 34.03
C LYS A 700 0.03 23.37 33.61
N PHE A 701 0.71 24.36 33.04
CA PHE A 701 2.02 24.15 32.39
C PHE A 701 2.84 25.45 32.24
N GLY A 702 4.16 25.29 32.19
CA GLY A 702 5.08 26.30 31.66
C GLY A 702 5.08 26.29 30.13
N LEU A 703 5.39 27.43 29.52
CA LEU A 703 5.33 27.62 28.07
C LEU A 703 6.74 27.65 27.47
N PRO A 704 7.12 26.66 26.64
CA PRO A 704 8.39 26.70 25.91
C PRO A 704 8.41 27.85 24.90
N LYS A 705 9.51 28.63 24.90
CA LYS A 705 9.78 29.73 23.97
C LYS A 705 11.21 29.66 23.46
N ILE A 706 11.41 30.09 22.21
CA ILE A 706 12.75 30.22 21.63
C ILE A 706 13.39 31.51 22.18
N PHE A 707 14.59 31.39 22.75
CA PHE A 707 15.40 32.49 23.24
C PHE A 707 16.86 32.30 22.80
N GLU A 708 17.43 33.27 22.07
CA GLU A 708 18.81 33.22 21.58
C GLU A 708 19.27 31.88 20.96
N GLY A 709 18.36 31.18 20.28
CA GLY A 709 18.65 29.88 19.64
C GLY A 709 18.59 28.66 20.57
N SER A 710 18.16 28.83 21.82
CA SER A 710 17.79 27.77 22.76
C SER A 710 16.29 27.81 23.06
N ILE A 711 15.78 26.85 23.84
CA ILE A 711 14.39 26.85 24.32
C ILE A 711 14.37 26.94 25.83
N GLU A 712 13.60 27.90 26.34
CA GLU A 712 13.40 28.13 27.77
C GLU A 712 11.92 28.09 28.14
N LEU A 713 11.61 27.79 29.41
CA LEU A 713 10.24 27.80 29.92
C LEU A 713 9.90 29.18 30.48
N SER A 714 8.81 29.77 29.99
CA SER A 714 8.20 30.97 30.56
C SER A 714 7.13 30.64 31.63
N GLY A 715 6.55 31.66 32.25
CA GLY A 715 5.65 31.54 33.41
C GLY A 715 4.48 30.56 33.25
N GLU A 716 4.00 30.02 34.37
CA GLU A 716 2.92 29.01 34.41
C GLU A 716 1.55 29.60 34.08
N ILE A 717 0.78 28.90 33.24
CA ILE A 717 -0.61 29.25 32.92
C ILE A 717 -1.51 28.02 33.15
N GLN A 718 -2.76 28.25 33.58
CA GLN A 718 -3.82 27.24 33.63
C GLN A 718 -4.94 27.64 32.66
N THR A 719 -5.28 26.78 31.70
CA THR A 719 -6.37 27.05 30.73
C THR A 719 -7.14 25.77 30.35
N GLY A 720 -8.32 25.96 29.75
CA GLY A 720 -9.03 24.89 29.04
C GLY A 720 -8.25 24.42 27.81
N PHE A 721 -8.19 23.11 27.62
CA PHE A 721 -7.25 22.44 26.72
C PHE A 721 -7.94 21.41 25.82
N GLU A 722 -7.61 21.47 24.53
CA GLU A 722 -7.97 20.48 23.50
C GLU A 722 -6.71 20.15 22.69
N TRP A 723 -6.54 18.87 22.34
CA TRP A 723 -5.38 18.40 21.56
C TRP A 723 -5.44 18.94 20.12
N GLU A 724 -4.27 19.27 19.58
CA GLU A 724 -4.06 19.77 18.21
C GLU A 724 -4.75 21.11 17.89
N ASP A 725 -5.37 21.75 18.89
CA ASP A 725 -5.85 23.11 18.79
C ASP A 725 -4.67 24.09 18.82
N THR A 726 -4.55 24.91 17.77
CA THR A 726 -3.47 25.88 17.65
C THR A 726 -3.96 27.24 18.12
N LYS A 727 -3.40 27.71 19.23
CA LYS A 727 -3.74 29.03 19.78
C LYS A 727 -2.71 30.06 19.31
N THR A 728 -3.20 31.10 18.65
CA THR A 728 -2.39 32.28 18.29
C THR A 728 -2.63 33.38 19.31
N VAL A 729 -1.56 33.92 19.87
CA VAL A 729 -1.59 35.06 20.81
C VAL A 729 -0.84 36.21 20.16
N THR A 730 -1.47 37.38 20.13
CA THR A 730 -0.87 38.62 19.61
C THR A 730 -0.83 39.67 20.71
N SER A 731 0.30 40.39 20.80
CA SER A 731 0.49 41.51 21.73
C SER A 731 1.24 42.64 21.05
N MET A 732 0.80 43.88 21.27
CA MET A 732 1.51 45.07 20.79
C MET A 732 2.70 45.35 21.71
N MET A 733 3.89 45.43 21.12
CA MET A 733 5.14 45.72 21.82
C MET A 733 5.71 47.05 21.34
N ASP A 734 6.22 47.83 22.27
CA ASP A 734 6.88 49.11 22.02
C ASP A 734 8.33 49.03 22.50
N VAL A 735 9.28 49.34 21.62
CA VAL A 735 10.71 49.38 21.93
C VAL A 735 11.24 50.79 21.68
N LEU A 736 11.83 51.39 22.71
CA LEU A 736 12.50 52.67 22.59
C LEU A 736 13.97 52.44 22.21
N HIS A 737 14.43 53.08 21.14
CA HIS A 737 15.81 53.01 20.67
C HIS A 737 16.38 54.42 20.52
N LYS A 738 17.47 54.69 21.23
CA LYS A 738 18.18 55.96 21.15
C LYS A 738 19.18 55.92 20.00
N VAL A 739 19.01 56.82 19.03
CA VAL A 739 19.87 56.92 17.83
C VAL A 739 20.53 58.30 17.77
N VAL A 740 21.75 58.37 17.26
CA VAL A 740 22.42 59.64 16.94
C VAL A 740 22.20 59.92 15.46
N VAL A 741 21.63 61.07 15.14
CA VAL A 741 21.32 61.49 13.76
C VAL A 741 22.34 62.56 13.35
N PRO A 742 23.25 62.27 12.42
CA PRO A 742 24.25 63.23 11.95
C PRO A 742 23.63 64.49 11.31
N PRO A 743 24.39 65.58 11.15
CA PRO A 743 23.90 66.78 10.48
C PRO A 743 23.42 66.49 9.05
N MET A 744 22.29 67.06 8.66
CA MET A 744 21.72 66.92 7.30
C MET A 744 21.52 65.46 6.86
N THR A 745 21.15 64.58 7.79
CA THR A 745 20.92 63.15 7.53
C THR A 745 19.56 62.70 8.06
N LYS A 746 18.92 61.77 7.35
CA LYS A 746 17.83 60.95 7.85
C LYS A 746 18.36 59.57 8.24
N VAL A 747 18.13 59.16 9.47
CA VAL A 747 18.45 57.81 9.94
C VAL A 747 17.17 57.02 10.04
N THR A 748 17.10 55.91 9.30
CA THR A 748 16.03 54.91 9.40
C THR A 748 16.53 53.75 10.25
N VAL A 749 15.79 53.40 11.29
CA VAL A 749 16.05 52.27 12.17
C VAL A 749 15.08 51.15 11.82
N ASN A 750 15.63 50.02 11.39
CA ASN A 750 14.92 48.78 11.17
C ASN A 750 15.13 47.87 12.39
N LEU A 751 14.04 47.51 13.06
CA LEU A 751 14.05 46.44 14.05
C LEU A 751 13.89 45.11 13.31
N THR A 752 14.90 44.25 13.40
CA THR A 752 14.89 42.91 12.82
C THR A 752 14.76 41.85 13.91
N ALA A 753 14.06 40.76 13.61
CA ALA A 753 13.95 39.58 14.46
C ALA A 753 14.03 38.32 13.61
N ILE A 754 14.30 37.18 14.25
CA ILE A 754 14.15 35.87 13.64
C ILE A 754 12.79 35.32 14.08
N ASN A 755 11.94 34.96 13.13
CA ASN A 755 10.78 34.13 13.41
C ASN A 755 11.17 32.67 13.25
N GLY A 756 10.98 31.86 14.27
CA GLY A 756 11.29 30.43 14.24
C GLY A 756 10.13 29.60 14.78
N THR A 757 10.13 28.33 14.41
CA THR A 757 9.23 27.30 14.95
C THR A 757 10.04 26.31 15.76
N CYS A 758 9.48 25.82 16.86
CA CYS A 758 10.09 24.80 17.68
C CYS A 758 9.17 23.61 17.94
N ASP A 759 9.77 22.43 18.04
CA ASP A 759 9.12 21.21 18.53
C ASP A 759 9.82 20.73 19.81
N VAL A 760 9.06 20.50 20.87
CA VAL A 760 9.57 20.09 22.20
C VAL A 760 8.84 18.82 22.65
N PRO A 761 9.52 17.67 22.76
CA PRO A 761 8.92 16.47 23.32
C PRO A 761 8.54 16.67 24.78
N PHE A 762 7.48 16.01 25.24
CA PHE A 762 7.09 16.04 26.65
C PHE A 762 6.38 14.76 27.11
N THR A 763 6.39 14.54 28.42
CA THR A 763 5.59 13.52 29.11
C THR A 763 4.62 14.19 30.09
N TYR A 764 3.54 13.50 30.44
CA TYR A 764 2.52 14.03 31.35
C TYR A 764 1.74 12.91 32.05
N MET A 765 1.07 13.26 33.14
CA MET A 765 0.11 12.39 33.83
C MET A 765 -1.31 12.73 33.37
N GLN A 766 -2.09 11.71 33.02
CA GLN A 766 -3.51 11.80 32.73
C GLN A 766 -4.31 11.17 33.87
N LYS A 767 -5.33 11.88 34.35
CA LYS A 767 -6.32 11.38 35.30
C LYS A 767 -7.71 11.44 34.67
N ASP A 768 -8.35 10.28 34.55
CA ASP A 768 -9.70 10.13 34.02
C ASP A 768 -10.66 9.66 35.11
N THR A 769 -11.80 10.35 35.24
CA THR A 769 -12.95 9.91 36.03
C THR A 769 -13.96 9.29 35.08
N LEU A 770 -14.20 7.98 35.20
CA LEU A 770 -15.14 7.23 34.36
C LEU A 770 -16.59 7.38 34.84
N TYR A 771 -17.57 7.04 33.99
CA TYR A 771 -19.01 7.10 34.34
C TYR A 771 -19.40 6.17 35.50
N ASN A 772 -18.64 5.12 35.76
CA ASN A 772 -18.83 4.25 36.92
C ASN A 772 -18.19 4.80 38.21
N GLY A 773 -17.63 6.01 38.18
CA GLY A 773 -16.96 6.64 39.32
C GLY A 773 -15.50 6.23 39.52
N ASN A 774 -14.99 5.26 38.77
CA ASN A 774 -13.60 4.84 38.89
C ASN A 774 -12.65 5.91 38.37
N ILE A 775 -11.50 6.03 39.04
CA ILE A 775 -10.41 6.93 38.65
C ILE A 775 -9.29 6.10 38.03
N VAL A 776 -8.88 6.46 36.82
CA VAL A 776 -7.74 5.86 36.12
C VAL A 776 -6.65 6.91 35.98
N ILE A 777 -5.45 6.60 36.46
CA ILE A 777 -4.27 7.45 36.32
C ILE A 777 -3.25 6.74 35.45
N SER A 778 -2.76 7.42 34.42
CA SER A 778 -1.76 6.87 33.51
C SER A 778 -0.68 7.92 33.21
N GLU A 779 0.58 7.50 33.25
CA GLU A 779 1.66 8.26 32.64
C GLU A 779 1.59 8.09 31.11
N VAL A 780 1.68 9.20 30.38
CA VAL A 780 1.62 9.21 28.92
C VAL A 780 2.94 9.76 28.37
N GLN A 781 3.54 8.99 27.47
CA GLN A 781 4.79 9.33 26.78
C GLN A 781 4.53 9.75 25.34
N GLY A 782 5.44 10.54 24.77
CA GLY A 782 5.41 10.92 23.35
C GLY A 782 4.45 12.06 23.02
N GLY A 783 4.30 13.05 23.90
CA GLY A 783 3.70 14.34 23.53
C GLY A 783 4.69 15.21 22.77
N THR A 784 4.21 16.09 21.89
CA THR A 784 5.04 17.13 21.24
C THR A 784 4.35 18.47 21.32
N TYR A 785 5.04 19.47 21.87
CA TYR A 785 4.64 20.86 21.81
C TYR A 785 5.24 21.49 20.55
N THR A 786 4.41 22.12 19.73
CA THR A 786 4.86 22.96 18.61
C THR A 786 4.57 24.41 18.97
N GLY A 787 5.59 25.28 18.94
CA GLY A 787 5.45 26.71 19.18
C GLY A 787 6.17 27.53 18.11
N SER A 788 5.78 28.78 17.93
CA SER A 788 6.50 29.73 17.08
C SER A 788 6.53 31.10 17.73
N ASN A 789 7.68 31.79 17.61
CA ASN A 789 7.85 33.14 18.13
C ASN A 789 8.99 33.92 17.47
N TYR A 790 8.95 35.24 17.63
CA TYR A 790 10.09 36.12 17.35
C TYR A 790 11.15 36.03 18.45
N TYR A 791 12.42 36.00 18.07
CA TYR A 791 13.59 36.09 18.97
C TYR A 791 14.78 36.79 18.29
N SER A 792 15.86 37.01 19.05
CA SER A 792 17.09 37.67 18.56
C SER A 792 16.83 39.04 17.90
N LEU A 793 16.18 39.93 18.65
CA LEU A 793 15.89 41.31 18.26
C LEU A 793 17.19 42.08 18.01
N ASN A 794 17.32 42.70 16.84
CA ASN A 794 18.51 43.45 16.43
C ASN A 794 18.10 44.75 15.71
N PHE A 795 18.80 45.83 16.02
CA PHE A 795 18.61 47.12 15.35
C PHE A 795 19.59 47.25 14.17
N GLN A 796 19.08 47.70 13.02
CA GLN A 796 19.88 48.06 11.86
C GLN A 796 19.58 49.49 11.46
N THR A 797 20.61 50.31 11.34
CA THR A 797 20.48 51.71 10.96
C THR A 797 20.88 51.91 9.51
N LYS A 798 20.09 52.70 8.77
CA LYS A 798 20.41 53.14 7.42
C LYS A 798 20.38 54.67 7.38
N GLU A 799 21.46 55.26 6.90
CA GLU A 799 21.59 56.71 6.77
C GLU A 799 21.33 57.14 5.33
N GLU A 800 20.61 58.25 5.16
CA GLU A 800 20.32 58.88 3.88
C GLU A 800 20.61 60.38 4.00
N SER A 801 21.47 60.91 3.12
CA SER A 801 21.76 62.35 3.10
C SER A 801 20.52 63.14 2.69
N LEU A 802 20.22 64.21 3.43
CA LEU A 802 19.15 65.15 3.10
C LEU A 802 19.68 66.19 2.11
N SER A 803 19.01 66.35 0.97
CA SER A 803 19.36 67.39 0.00
C SER A 803 19.15 68.77 0.59
N SER A 804 20.12 69.66 0.43
CA SER A 804 20.09 71.05 0.89
C SER A 804 19.16 71.97 0.08
N SER A 805 18.23 71.43 -0.69
CA SER A 805 17.31 72.20 -1.53
C SER A 805 16.07 72.61 -0.74
N VAL A 806 16.18 73.73 -0.04
CA VAL A 806 15.09 74.70 0.13
C VAL A 806 15.53 75.99 -0.54
#